data_AF-A0A022L3B4-F1
#
_entry.id   AF-A0A022L3B4-F1
#
_cell.length_a   1.000
_cell.length_b   1.000
_cell.length_c   1.000
_cell.angle_alpha   90.00
_cell.angle_beta   90.00
_cell.angle_gamma   90.00
#
_symmetry.space_group_name_H-M   'P 1'
#
loop_
_entity.id
_entity.type
_entity.pdbx_description
1 polymer ?
#
loop_
_entity_poly.entity_id
_entity_poly.type
_entity_poly.pdbx_seq_one_letter_code
_entity_poly.pdbx_strand_id
1 'polypeptide(L)'
;MSSSLYRLGRAMAAAGWKIVALWTALLIAVAALAIGLNGSFSTEFEIPGTEGQAGIDNLATRFPEMGGTAGQVVFRTTDGADIDEARDQIEDTMASIGEVEGVEVAPSPFDELSPGTRNDEDTALIAQFQMAGQIGEYPAESVDELLEIAEAANTPELEAHLGGQVLNSAEIPFSIGEVLGIVVALIILAIIFRSFLPAIIPIVTAIMGVGISMLALVALSAGIEIPSVTTALGAMLGLAVGIDYALFILHRHRGNLEQGDDVTESIGKSLATSGSAVIFAGIAVIIALVGLFVTRIPFVTVMGVAAAATVALSVLVAVTMLPAIMGMLGERLRPRKVRRLMADNGGTLPAEDPQQGPRKKPFGTGWVRLVTKVPALTILVVVLGVGAMSVPLKDLELALPDQGTEQPGTPARDTYDLIAEEFGPGYNGPLLVTADIINTTDPLGVVEQLENEIASHPDVREIQIATPNRGADLAVIAVVPEGGPTEQSTKDLVQDLREAGPTWEQELSISEVTVTGATAVGIDVTDMLSEALLPFGIFVVGLSLILLMVVFRSIWVPIKASLGYLLSVGAAFGVTAMVFEYGWMNDLFFVSVNGPVVAFMPIFVMGVLFGLAMDYEVFLVSRMREEYVHSGDARRAIEKGFTGSAPVVTAAALIMVAVFAGFITTGWFMLQPIAIGLAVGVLVDAFIVRMTLVPAVLALLGPRAWTLPAWLDRLLPTVDVEGEGLAHVLEHRRWTDQNSKAALRLDGAVVPTPDDGEPLGPLSGSITPGTLLVVRSADDAARGAFLSLVAGRLSPTEGIVALHDRLLPQDTGAVQGRTHWIGPRTDVTARLRDVTSRDLAHRVVVIEQIEDLAHAATVTEDHTIQLLDELLERGVTVVIGSRSEHALDAERHLHESLQDPTRLTALALHRSPAPEGALV
;
A
#
# COMPACT_ATOMS: atom_id res chain seq x y z
N MET A 1 3.92 -4.02 20.85
CA MET A 1 2.84 -3.93 19.83
C MET A 1 1.83 -5.07 19.98
N SER A 2 2.30 -6.32 20.01
CA SER A 2 1.51 -7.55 20.24
C SER A 2 0.54 -7.48 21.43
N SER A 3 0.96 -6.97 22.59
CA SER A 3 0.13 -6.78 23.80
C SER A 3 -1.07 -5.82 23.58
N SER A 4 -0.88 -4.75 22.82
CA SER A 4 -1.93 -3.77 22.51
C SER A 4 -2.93 -4.33 21.51
N LEU A 5 -2.45 -5.02 20.47
CA LEU A 5 -3.30 -5.68 19.48
C LEU A 5 -4.12 -6.80 20.10
N TYR A 6 -3.54 -7.56 21.04
CA TYR A 6 -4.29 -8.56 21.80
C TYR A 6 -5.53 -7.97 22.48
N ARG A 7 -5.36 -6.82 23.15
CA ARG A 7 -6.44 -6.14 23.86
C ARG A 7 -7.44 -5.49 22.92
N LEU A 8 -6.95 -4.90 21.82
CA LEU A 8 -7.80 -4.36 20.77
C LEU A 8 -8.71 -5.45 20.20
N GLY A 9 -8.16 -6.62 19.88
CA GLY A 9 -8.94 -7.74 19.33
C GLY A 9 -10.05 -8.20 20.28
N ARG A 10 -9.76 -8.28 21.58
CA ARG A 10 -10.77 -8.61 22.60
C ARG A 10 -11.83 -7.51 22.73
N ALA A 11 -11.44 -6.24 22.69
CA ALA A 11 -12.37 -5.12 22.77
C ALA A 11 -13.29 -5.05 21.55
N MET A 12 -12.75 -5.23 20.34
CA MET A 12 -13.52 -5.27 19.09
C MET A 12 -14.49 -6.46 19.07
N ALA A 13 -14.04 -7.64 19.53
CA ALA A 13 -14.90 -8.82 19.66
C ALA A 13 -16.08 -8.59 20.62
N ALA A 14 -15.85 -7.92 21.75
CA ALA A 14 -16.89 -7.61 22.73
C ALA A 14 -17.88 -6.53 22.24
N ALA A 15 -17.42 -5.61 21.39
CA ALA A 15 -18.22 -4.51 20.84
C ALA A 15 -18.81 -4.80 19.45
N GLY A 16 -18.89 -6.07 19.04
CA GLY A 16 -19.14 -6.50 17.66
C GLY A 16 -20.14 -5.65 16.86
N TRP A 17 -21.40 -5.59 17.31
CA TRP A 17 -22.45 -4.83 16.62
C TRP A 17 -22.18 -3.32 16.54
N LYS A 18 -21.57 -2.73 17.57
CA LYS A 18 -21.27 -1.29 17.62
C LYS A 18 -20.22 -0.91 16.58
N ILE A 19 -19.21 -1.78 16.38
CA ILE A 19 -18.13 -1.54 15.42
C ILE A 19 -18.62 -1.71 13.98
N VAL A 20 -19.42 -2.75 13.71
CA VAL A 20 -20.05 -2.92 12.39
C VAL A 20 -20.95 -1.73 12.08
N ALA A 21 -21.80 -1.32 13.02
CA ALA A 21 -22.67 -0.16 12.86
C ALA A 21 -21.88 1.15 12.65
N LEU A 22 -20.75 1.32 13.32
CA LEU A 22 -19.87 2.48 13.14
C LEU A 22 -19.30 2.54 11.71
N TRP A 23 -18.79 1.43 11.19
CA TRP A 23 -18.28 1.35 9.82
C TRP A 23 -19.37 1.57 8.78
N THR A 24 -20.56 0.99 8.98
CA THR A 24 -21.71 1.24 8.11
C THR A 24 -22.17 2.69 8.17
N ALA A 25 -22.18 3.31 9.35
CA ALA A 25 -22.51 4.73 9.50
C ALA A 25 -21.48 5.63 8.82
N LEU A 26 -20.19 5.27 8.91
CA LEU A 26 -19.12 5.97 8.19
C LEU A 26 -19.32 5.88 6.68
N LEU A 27 -19.64 4.68 6.15
CA LEU A 27 -19.94 4.51 4.73
C LEU A 27 -21.10 5.42 4.28
N ILE A 28 -22.20 5.46 5.04
CA ILE A 28 -23.35 6.32 4.74
C ILE A 28 -22.98 7.80 4.81
N ALA A 29 -22.18 8.20 5.81
CA ALA A 29 -21.75 9.59 5.96
C ALA A 29 -20.85 10.04 4.80
N VAL A 30 -19.90 9.20 4.37
CA VAL A 30 -19.02 9.49 3.24
C VAL A 30 -19.80 9.47 1.92
N ALA A 31 -20.76 8.55 1.75
CA ALA A 31 -21.65 8.54 0.60
C ALA A 31 -22.47 9.84 0.49
N ALA A 32 -23.03 10.31 1.60
CA ALA A 32 -23.78 11.57 1.63
C ALA A 32 -22.88 12.78 1.32
N LEU A 33 -21.61 12.74 1.76
CA LEU A 33 -20.63 13.77 1.43
C LEU A 33 -20.25 13.76 -0.06
N ALA A 34 -20.00 12.58 -0.62
CA ALA A 34 -19.67 12.41 -2.04
C ALA A 34 -20.79 12.95 -2.95
N ILE A 35 -22.05 12.57 -2.66
CA ILE A 35 -23.22 13.08 -3.39
C ILE A 35 -23.39 14.59 -3.21
N GLY A 36 -23.11 15.11 -2.01
CA GLY A 36 -23.29 16.53 -1.70
C GLY A 36 -22.24 17.46 -2.31
N LEU A 37 -21.03 16.95 -2.58
CA LEU A 37 -19.92 17.74 -3.12
C LEU A 37 -19.84 17.71 -4.65
N ASN A 38 -20.50 16.75 -5.31
CA ASN A 38 -20.56 16.62 -6.78
C ASN A 38 -19.18 16.68 -7.47
N GLY A 39 -18.18 16.00 -6.89
CA GLY A 39 -16.84 15.92 -7.48
C GLY A 39 -16.82 15.07 -8.74
N SER A 40 -16.05 15.51 -9.75
CA SER A 40 -15.74 14.76 -10.98
C SER A 40 -14.30 14.24 -10.92
N PHE A 41 -13.96 13.28 -11.79
CA PHE A 41 -12.59 12.81 -11.98
C PHE A 41 -12.03 13.40 -13.27
N SER A 42 -10.72 13.65 -13.31
CA SER A 42 -10.04 14.12 -14.52
C SER A 42 -9.55 12.95 -15.38
N THR A 43 -9.54 13.13 -16.69
CA THR A 43 -8.93 12.23 -17.68
C THR A 43 -7.62 12.79 -18.25
N GLU A 44 -7.32 14.06 -17.98
CA GLU A 44 -6.14 14.75 -18.47
C GLU A 44 -4.93 14.58 -17.54
N PHE A 45 -3.74 14.48 -18.15
CA PHE A 45 -2.47 14.34 -17.45
C PHE A 45 -1.66 15.62 -17.55
N GLU A 46 -1.87 16.55 -16.62
CA GLU A 46 -1.05 17.76 -16.56
C GLU A 46 0.31 17.49 -15.89
N ILE A 47 1.39 17.98 -16.51
CA ILE A 47 2.72 18.02 -15.89
C ILE A 47 3.30 19.43 -15.95
N PRO A 48 3.14 20.21 -14.86
CA PRO A 48 3.74 21.52 -14.74
C PRO A 48 5.26 21.49 -14.91
N GLY A 49 5.79 22.40 -15.73
CA GLY A 49 7.22 22.56 -15.96
C GLY A 49 7.80 21.71 -17.11
N THR A 50 6.96 21.02 -17.89
CA THR A 50 7.34 20.45 -19.19
C THR A 50 7.17 21.48 -20.30
N GLU A 51 7.89 21.30 -21.40
CA GLU A 51 7.77 22.17 -22.57
C GLU A 51 6.40 22.02 -23.24
N GLY A 52 5.91 20.77 -23.36
CA GLY A 52 4.57 20.48 -23.86
C GLY A 52 3.49 21.22 -23.08
N GLN A 53 3.51 21.15 -21.74
CA GLN A 53 2.53 21.87 -20.91
C GLN A 53 2.66 23.40 -21.05
N ALA A 54 3.89 23.93 -21.06
CA ALA A 54 4.11 25.37 -21.21
C ALA A 54 3.53 25.91 -22.53
N GLY A 55 3.62 25.13 -23.61
CA GLY A 55 2.99 25.46 -24.89
C GLY A 55 1.46 25.48 -24.83
N ILE A 56 0.83 24.51 -24.15
CA ILE A 56 -0.63 24.50 -23.95
C ILE A 56 -1.08 25.68 -23.09
N ASP A 57 -0.37 25.97 -21.99
CA ASP A 57 -0.69 27.10 -21.11
C ASP A 57 -0.61 28.46 -21.86
N ASN A 58 0.40 28.59 -22.73
CA ASN A 58 0.57 29.76 -23.60
C ASN A 58 -0.53 29.85 -24.67
N LEU A 59 -0.90 28.72 -25.29
CA LEU A 59 -1.98 28.65 -26.28
C LEU A 59 -3.31 29.05 -25.63
N ALA A 60 -3.64 28.49 -24.47
CA ALA A 60 -4.86 28.82 -23.73
C ALA A 60 -4.96 30.31 -23.36
N THR A 61 -3.82 30.97 -23.12
CA THR A 61 -3.78 32.38 -22.72
C THR A 61 -3.80 33.35 -23.90
N ARG A 62 -3.05 33.06 -24.98
CA ARG A 62 -2.81 33.99 -26.10
C ARG A 62 -3.53 33.62 -27.40
N PHE A 63 -4.08 32.41 -27.47
CA PHE A 63 -4.89 31.89 -28.58
C PHE A 63 -6.03 31.00 -28.03
N PRO A 64 -6.93 31.54 -27.19
CA PRO A 64 -7.98 30.76 -26.52
C PRO A 64 -8.92 30.06 -27.49
N GLU A 65 -9.05 30.55 -28.74
CA GLU A 65 -9.83 29.89 -29.79
C GLU A 65 -9.32 28.47 -30.15
N MET A 66 -8.08 28.13 -29.79
CA MET A 66 -7.45 26.81 -30.00
C MET A 66 -7.21 26.04 -28.69
N GLY A 67 -7.77 26.52 -27.56
CA GLY A 67 -7.43 26.03 -26.20
C GLY A 67 -8.45 25.12 -25.51
N GLY A 68 -9.61 24.83 -26.11
CA GLY A 68 -10.64 23.97 -25.50
C GLY A 68 -10.52 22.48 -25.90
N THR A 69 -11.51 21.65 -25.51
CA THR A 69 -11.60 20.24 -25.97
C THR A 69 -12.00 20.12 -27.45
N ALA A 70 -11.07 19.70 -28.31
CA ALA A 70 -11.33 19.53 -29.74
C ALA A 70 -12.10 18.23 -30.03
N GLY A 71 -13.18 18.35 -30.81
CA GLY A 71 -13.89 17.23 -31.41
C GLY A 71 -13.70 17.23 -32.93
N GLN A 72 -13.87 16.08 -33.55
CA GLN A 72 -13.84 15.97 -35.01
C GLN A 72 -14.87 14.97 -35.51
N VAL A 73 -15.35 15.16 -36.73
CA VAL A 73 -16.18 14.20 -37.44
C VAL A 73 -15.48 13.88 -38.76
N VAL A 74 -15.28 12.58 -39.00
CA VAL A 74 -14.68 12.07 -40.22
C VAL A 74 -15.78 11.58 -41.12
N PHE A 75 -15.85 12.17 -42.32
CA PHE A 75 -16.79 11.81 -43.36
C PHE A 75 -16.07 11.05 -44.47
N ARG A 76 -16.67 9.98 -44.99
CA ARG A 76 -16.15 9.18 -46.11
C ARG A 76 -17.27 8.79 -47.06
N THR A 77 -17.05 8.93 -48.36
CA THR A 77 -17.97 8.37 -49.37
C THR A 77 -17.73 6.87 -49.54
N THR A 78 -18.80 6.07 -49.53
CA THR A 78 -18.69 4.60 -49.56
C THR A 78 -18.50 4.03 -50.97
N ASP A 79 -18.86 4.81 -51.99
CA ASP A 79 -18.77 4.46 -53.41
C ASP A 79 -17.54 5.05 -54.12
N GLY A 80 -16.70 5.78 -53.37
CA GLY A 80 -15.54 6.50 -53.88
C GLY A 80 -15.92 7.73 -54.71
N ALA A 81 -17.13 8.26 -54.56
CA ALA A 81 -17.52 9.55 -55.11
C ALA A 81 -16.78 10.70 -54.39
N ASP A 82 -16.75 11.86 -55.04
CA ASP A 82 -16.19 13.06 -54.45
C ASP A 82 -17.02 13.48 -53.21
N ILE A 83 -16.35 13.81 -52.11
CA ILE A 83 -16.99 14.21 -50.86
C ILE A 83 -17.87 15.46 -51.01
N ASP A 84 -17.61 16.29 -52.03
CA ASP A 84 -18.44 17.46 -52.37
C ASP A 84 -19.86 17.06 -52.84
N GLU A 85 -20.08 15.82 -53.29
CA GLU A 85 -21.42 15.31 -53.62
C GLU A 85 -22.32 15.20 -52.37
N ALA A 86 -21.72 15.03 -51.19
CA ALA A 86 -22.39 14.96 -49.89
C ALA A 86 -22.39 16.29 -49.13
N ARG A 87 -22.01 17.40 -49.78
CA ARG A 87 -21.83 18.72 -49.15
C ARG A 87 -23.00 19.18 -48.29
N ASP A 88 -24.22 19.16 -48.83
CA ASP A 88 -25.42 19.63 -48.12
C ASP A 88 -25.64 18.84 -46.82
N GLN A 89 -25.40 17.52 -46.86
CA GLN A 89 -25.55 16.64 -45.71
C GLN A 89 -24.47 16.87 -44.64
N ILE A 90 -23.23 17.12 -45.06
CA ILE A 90 -22.12 17.46 -44.15
C ILE A 90 -22.37 18.82 -43.49
N GLU A 91 -22.81 19.83 -44.25
CA GLU A 91 -23.15 21.16 -43.72
C GLU A 91 -24.30 21.08 -42.71
N ASP A 92 -25.36 20.30 -43.00
CA ASP A 92 -26.49 20.08 -42.08
C ASP A 92 -26.06 19.35 -40.79
N THR A 93 -25.15 18.38 -40.90
CA THR A 93 -24.61 17.63 -39.76
C THR A 93 -23.80 18.55 -38.84
N MET A 94 -22.89 19.35 -39.40
CA MET A 94 -22.07 20.29 -38.63
C MET A 94 -22.91 21.42 -38.03
N ALA A 95 -23.97 21.88 -38.72
CA ALA A 95 -24.92 22.83 -38.16
C ALA A 95 -25.65 22.25 -36.94
N SER A 96 -26.05 20.97 -37.01
CA SER A 96 -26.70 20.27 -35.89
C SER A 96 -25.75 20.12 -34.70
N ILE A 97 -24.47 19.80 -34.94
CA ILE A 97 -23.43 19.77 -33.91
C ILE A 97 -23.29 21.12 -33.22
N GLY A 98 -23.35 22.23 -33.98
CA GLY A 98 -23.29 23.58 -33.43
C GLY A 98 -24.49 23.97 -32.54
N GLU A 99 -25.58 23.21 -32.55
CA GLU A 99 -26.76 23.43 -31.68
C GLU A 99 -26.67 22.66 -30.35
N VAL A 100 -25.73 21.71 -30.22
CA VAL A 100 -25.55 20.88 -29.03
C VAL A 100 -25.07 21.72 -27.84
N GLU A 101 -25.63 21.48 -26.66
CA GLU A 101 -25.23 22.16 -25.43
C GLU A 101 -23.74 21.85 -25.12
N GLY A 102 -22.92 22.91 -25.03
CA GLY A 102 -21.49 22.78 -24.75
C GLY A 102 -20.59 22.84 -25.98
N VAL A 103 -21.12 22.92 -27.20
CA VAL A 103 -20.31 23.25 -28.39
C VAL A 103 -20.14 24.76 -28.51
N GLU A 104 -18.91 25.25 -28.60
CA GLU A 104 -18.60 26.68 -28.76
C GLU A 104 -18.53 27.09 -30.23
N VAL A 105 -17.89 26.26 -31.06
CA VAL A 105 -17.70 26.50 -32.50
C VAL A 105 -17.76 25.19 -33.27
N ALA A 106 -18.59 25.14 -34.31
CA ALA A 106 -18.64 24.06 -35.28
C ALA A 106 -18.67 24.66 -36.71
N PRO A 107 -17.51 25.04 -37.27
CA PRO A 107 -17.47 25.67 -38.59
C PRO A 107 -17.87 24.68 -39.68
N SER A 108 -18.39 25.21 -40.80
CA SER A 108 -18.57 24.38 -41.99
C SER A 108 -17.21 23.99 -42.55
N PRO A 109 -16.95 22.71 -42.86
CA PRO A 109 -15.69 22.28 -43.42
C PRO A 109 -15.48 22.74 -44.89
N PHE A 110 -16.47 23.43 -45.47
CA PHE A 110 -16.37 24.07 -46.79
C PHE A 110 -16.23 25.59 -46.73
N ASP A 111 -16.06 26.16 -45.53
CA ASP A 111 -15.76 27.59 -45.35
C ASP A 111 -14.32 27.89 -45.81
N GLU A 112 -14.13 28.96 -46.60
CA GLU A 112 -12.80 29.38 -47.07
C GLU A 112 -11.86 29.80 -45.92
N LEU A 113 -12.42 30.21 -44.77
CA LEU A 113 -11.67 30.65 -43.60
C LEU A 113 -11.29 29.51 -42.64
N SER A 114 -11.98 28.38 -42.73
CA SER A 114 -11.76 27.21 -41.86
C SER A 114 -12.09 25.91 -42.62
N PRO A 115 -11.38 25.62 -43.72
CA PRO A 115 -11.64 24.42 -44.50
C PRO A 115 -11.35 23.16 -43.69
N GLY A 116 -12.16 22.13 -43.88
CA GLY A 116 -11.88 20.79 -43.36
C GLY A 116 -10.70 20.15 -44.09
N THR A 117 -10.09 19.16 -43.47
CA THR A 117 -8.95 18.44 -44.02
C THR A 117 -9.44 17.36 -44.99
N ARG A 118 -8.99 17.40 -46.25
CA ARG A 118 -9.36 16.42 -47.29
C ARG A 118 -8.23 15.40 -47.49
N ASN A 119 -8.59 14.18 -47.87
CA ASN A 119 -7.61 13.18 -48.31
C ASN A 119 -7.17 13.46 -49.76
N ASP A 120 -6.09 12.80 -50.20
CA ASP A 120 -5.51 13.00 -51.54
C ASP A 120 -6.48 12.66 -52.69
N GLU A 121 -7.48 11.82 -52.43
CA GLU A 121 -8.47 11.34 -53.40
C GLU A 121 -9.79 12.14 -53.39
N ASP A 122 -9.93 13.14 -52.50
CA ASP A 122 -11.16 13.92 -52.27
C ASP A 122 -12.39 13.05 -51.93
N THR A 123 -12.20 11.86 -51.35
CA THR A 123 -13.26 10.92 -50.95
C THR A 123 -13.56 10.94 -49.45
N ALA A 124 -12.69 11.58 -48.64
CA ALA A 124 -12.86 11.71 -47.21
C ALA A 124 -12.54 13.14 -46.72
N LEU A 125 -13.21 13.56 -45.64
CA LEU A 125 -13.11 14.89 -45.05
C LEU A 125 -13.16 14.84 -43.53
N ILE A 126 -12.19 15.47 -42.86
CA ILE A 126 -12.22 15.72 -41.41
C ILE A 126 -12.80 17.11 -41.17
N ALA A 127 -13.92 17.18 -40.47
CA ALA A 127 -14.50 18.41 -39.96
C ALA A 127 -14.21 18.54 -38.46
N GLN A 128 -13.70 19.68 -38.02
CA GLN A 128 -13.39 19.93 -36.61
C GLN A 128 -14.48 20.76 -35.94
N PHE A 129 -14.68 20.56 -34.64
CA PHE A 129 -15.50 21.41 -33.79
C PHE A 129 -14.87 21.53 -32.39
N GLN A 130 -15.31 22.52 -31.64
CA GLN A 130 -14.71 22.91 -30.38
C GLN A 130 -15.76 22.91 -29.28
N MET A 131 -15.54 22.13 -28.21
CA MET A 131 -16.36 22.20 -27.00
C MET A 131 -15.93 23.38 -26.13
N ALA A 132 -16.91 23.98 -25.45
CA ALA A 132 -16.71 24.96 -24.41
C ALA A 132 -16.21 24.25 -23.14
N GLY A 133 -14.97 24.57 -22.75
CA GLY A 133 -14.34 24.00 -21.56
C GLY A 133 -13.62 22.66 -21.77
N GLN A 134 -13.20 22.06 -20.67
CA GLN A 134 -12.45 20.80 -20.64
C GLN A 134 -13.38 19.57 -20.53
N ILE A 135 -12.82 18.39 -20.82
CA ILE A 135 -13.53 17.10 -20.68
C ILE A 135 -14.09 16.97 -19.25
N GLY A 136 -15.40 16.71 -19.16
CA GLY A 136 -16.11 16.55 -17.88
C GLY A 136 -16.72 17.85 -17.31
N GLU A 137 -16.50 19.00 -17.95
CA GLU A 137 -17.21 20.25 -17.62
C GLU A 137 -18.55 20.38 -18.35
N TYR A 138 -18.67 19.80 -19.54
CA TYR A 138 -19.91 19.72 -20.31
C TYR A 138 -20.75 18.48 -19.92
N PRO A 139 -22.08 18.50 -20.07
CA PRO A 139 -22.95 17.36 -19.77
C PRO A 139 -22.56 16.11 -20.57
N ALA A 140 -22.60 14.93 -19.95
CA ALA A 140 -22.37 13.67 -20.65
C ALA A 140 -23.39 13.42 -21.77
N GLU A 141 -24.63 13.87 -21.57
CA GLU A 141 -25.71 13.81 -22.57
C GLU A 141 -25.32 14.54 -23.88
N SER A 142 -24.46 15.56 -23.82
CA SER A 142 -23.98 16.26 -25.01
C SER A 142 -23.13 15.36 -25.92
N VAL A 143 -22.31 14.48 -25.34
CA VAL A 143 -21.48 13.54 -26.14
C VAL A 143 -22.35 12.47 -26.78
N ASP A 144 -23.35 11.97 -26.06
CA ASP A 144 -24.33 11.03 -26.58
C ASP A 144 -25.13 11.67 -27.74
N GLU A 145 -25.54 12.93 -27.61
CA GLU A 145 -26.20 13.68 -28.68
C GLU A 145 -25.31 13.86 -29.91
N LEU A 146 -24.02 14.17 -29.73
CA LEU A 146 -23.05 14.25 -30.83
C LEU A 146 -22.86 12.91 -31.54
N LEU A 147 -22.83 11.80 -30.79
CA LEU A 147 -22.79 10.45 -31.35
C LEU A 147 -24.05 10.15 -32.16
N GLU A 148 -25.23 10.47 -31.64
CA GLU A 148 -26.50 10.29 -32.35
C GLU A 148 -26.57 11.12 -33.64
N ILE A 149 -26.06 12.36 -33.62
CA ILE A 149 -25.99 13.22 -34.82
C ILE A 149 -25.04 12.62 -35.88
N ALA A 150 -23.85 12.18 -35.48
CA ALA A 150 -22.91 11.53 -36.40
C ALA A 150 -23.49 10.22 -36.95
N GLU A 151 -24.12 9.39 -36.11
CA GLU A 151 -24.77 8.15 -36.55
C GLU A 151 -25.94 8.41 -37.51
N ALA A 152 -26.74 9.45 -37.26
CA ALA A 152 -27.86 9.84 -38.11
C ALA A 152 -27.41 10.36 -39.49
N ALA A 153 -26.18 10.85 -39.59
CA ALA A 153 -25.58 11.27 -40.85
C ALA A 153 -25.14 10.08 -41.73
N ASN A 154 -25.11 8.84 -41.21
CA ASN A 154 -24.76 7.67 -42.01
C ASN A 154 -25.87 7.33 -43.02
N THR A 155 -25.52 7.34 -44.31
CA THR A 155 -26.35 6.91 -45.44
C THR A 155 -25.65 5.80 -46.24
N PRO A 156 -26.32 5.13 -47.19
CA PRO A 156 -25.66 4.16 -48.05
C PRO A 156 -24.48 4.76 -48.84
N GLU A 157 -24.47 6.08 -49.05
CA GLU A 157 -23.47 6.82 -49.81
C GLU A 157 -22.42 7.56 -48.93
N LEU A 158 -22.73 7.84 -47.66
CA LEU A 158 -21.86 8.62 -46.75
C LEU A 158 -21.73 7.93 -45.39
N GLU A 159 -20.50 7.70 -44.95
CA GLU A 159 -20.16 7.30 -43.59
C GLU A 159 -19.67 8.52 -42.79
N ALA A 160 -20.11 8.64 -41.54
CA ALA A 160 -19.77 9.71 -40.62
C ALA A 160 -19.44 9.12 -39.24
N HIS A 161 -18.24 9.44 -38.75
CA HIS A 161 -17.72 8.92 -37.50
C HIS A 161 -17.25 10.06 -36.60
N LEU A 162 -17.78 10.12 -35.38
CA LEU A 162 -17.33 11.06 -34.36
C LEU A 162 -15.97 10.62 -33.81
N GLY A 163 -15.06 11.57 -33.61
CA GLY A 163 -13.72 11.35 -33.09
C GLY A 163 -13.21 12.55 -32.29
N GLY A 164 -11.92 12.51 -31.96
CA GLY A 164 -11.27 13.59 -31.22
C GLY A 164 -11.45 13.45 -29.72
N GLN A 165 -10.92 14.40 -28.97
CA GLN A 165 -10.77 14.31 -27.52
C GLN A 165 -12.10 14.22 -26.78
N VAL A 166 -13.19 14.68 -27.41
CA VAL A 166 -14.57 14.59 -26.87
C VAL A 166 -15.01 13.16 -26.54
N LEU A 167 -14.46 12.14 -27.23
CA LEU A 167 -14.78 10.74 -26.99
C LEU A 167 -13.97 10.08 -25.85
N ASN A 168 -12.99 10.79 -25.28
CA ASN A 168 -12.22 10.28 -24.16
C ASN A 168 -13.12 10.24 -22.91
N SER A 169 -13.78 9.09 -22.71
CA SER A 169 -14.77 8.90 -21.66
C SER A 169 -14.12 8.86 -20.27
N ALA A 170 -14.66 9.64 -19.33
CA ALA A 170 -14.25 9.61 -17.93
C ALA A 170 -14.93 8.49 -17.12
N GLU A 171 -15.90 7.79 -17.71
CA GLU A 171 -16.65 6.74 -17.03
C GLU A 171 -15.88 5.42 -16.99
N ILE A 172 -15.76 4.85 -15.78
CA ILE A 172 -15.18 3.53 -15.57
C ILE A 172 -16.32 2.52 -15.61
N PRO A 173 -16.43 1.68 -16.65
CA PRO A 173 -17.47 0.67 -16.71
C PRO A 173 -17.23 -0.37 -15.61
N PHE A 174 -18.21 -0.53 -14.71
CA PHE A 174 -18.20 -1.62 -13.74
C PHE A 174 -18.36 -2.95 -14.48
N SER A 175 -17.25 -3.65 -14.73
CA SER A 175 -17.27 -4.85 -15.55
C SER A 175 -17.81 -6.07 -14.78
N ILE A 176 -18.52 -6.94 -15.50
CA ILE A 176 -18.85 -8.31 -15.06
C ILE A 176 -17.59 -9.07 -14.60
N GLY A 177 -16.43 -8.71 -15.13
CA GLY A 177 -15.12 -9.22 -14.77
C GLY A 177 -14.75 -9.09 -13.30
N GLU A 178 -15.05 -7.95 -12.67
CA GLU A 178 -14.78 -7.74 -11.25
C GLU A 178 -15.62 -8.68 -10.39
N VAL A 179 -16.90 -8.83 -10.74
CA VAL A 179 -17.82 -9.75 -10.06
C VAL A 179 -17.34 -11.19 -10.21
N LEU A 180 -16.88 -11.58 -11.40
CA LEU A 180 -16.32 -12.90 -11.65
C LEU A 180 -15.07 -13.16 -10.79
N GLY A 181 -14.15 -12.21 -10.70
CA GLY A 181 -12.97 -12.28 -9.85
C GLY A 181 -13.33 -12.49 -8.37
N ILE A 182 -14.32 -11.75 -7.86
CA ILE A 182 -14.84 -11.90 -6.49
C ILE A 182 -15.48 -13.28 -6.29
N VAL A 183 -16.25 -13.77 -7.26
CA VAL A 183 -16.87 -15.10 -7.20
C VAL A 183 -15.82 -16.20 -7.18
N VAL A 184 -14.76 -16.10 -7.98
CA VAL A 184 -13.64 -17.06 -7.97
C VAL A 184 -12.91 -17.00 -6.63
N ALA A 185 -12.64 -15.81 -6.10
CA ALA A 185 -12.05 -15.63 -4.77
C ALA A 185 -12.92 -16.29 -3.68
N LEU A 186 -14.25 -16.13 -3.74
CA LEU A 186 -15.19 -16.78 -2.82
C LEU A 186 -15.12 -18.31 -2.91
N ILE A 187 -15.03 -18.87 -4.12
CA ILE A 187 -14.88 -20.32 -4.33
C ILE A 187 -13.57 -20.82 -3.70
N ILE A 188 -12.46 -20.13 -3.94
CA ILE A 188 -11.15 -20.49 -3.37
C ILE A 188 -11.22 -20.45 -1.84
N LEU A 189 -11.73 -19.35 -1.26
CA LEU A 189 -11.93 -19.20 0.19
C LEU A 189 -12.82 -20.31 0.79
N ALA A 190 -13.91 -20.68 0.09
CA ALA A 190 -14.82 -21.74 0.53
C ALA A 190 -14.13 -23.11 0.56
N ILE A 191 -13.25 -23.40 -0.41
CA ILE A 191 -12.44 -24.62 -0.46
C ILE A 191 -11.45 -24.66 0.71
N ILE A 192 -10.75 -23.56 0.96
CA ILE A 192 -9.73 -23.45 2.02
C ILE A 192 -10.35 -23.65 3.40
N PHE A 193 -11.41 -22.90 3.71
CA PHE A 193 -12.07 -22.98 5.01
C PHE A 193 -12.96 -24.21 5.17
N ARG A 194 -13.20 -24.95 4.06
CA ARG A 194 -14.17 -26.06 3.98
C ARG A 194 -15.54 -25.67 4.51
N SER A 195 -15.91 -24.40 4.35
CA SER A 195 -17.11 -23.79 4.90
C SER A 195 -17.39 -22.47 4.18
N PHE A 196 -18.67 -22.25 3.86
CA PHE A 196 -19.11 -21.05 3.14
C PHE A 196 -19.16 -19.79 4.01
N LEU A 197 -19.58 -19.92 5.28
CA LEU A 197 -19.75 -18.78 6.17
C LEU A 197 -18.44 -18.01 6.44
N PRO A 198 -17.30 -18.66 6.76
CA PRO A 198 -16.02 -17.96 6.92
C PRO A 198 -15.48 -17.39 5.60
N ALA A 199 -15.86 -17.96 4.45
CA ALA A 199 -15.38 -17.52 3.15
C ALA A 199 -15.96 -16.16 2.73
N ILE A 200 -17.17 -15.82 3.17
CA ILE A 200 -17.81 -14.53 2.89
C ILE A 200 -17.15 -13.38 3.67
N ILE A 201 -16.61 -13.65 4.86
CA ILE A 201 -16.14 -12.61 5.78
C ILE A 201 -15.04 -11.73 5.16
N PRO A 202 -13.95 -12.28 4.59
CA PRO A 202 -12.92 -11.47 3.95
C PRO A 202 -13.45 -10.56 2.83
N ILE A 203 -14.38 -11.06 2.03
CA ILE A 203 -14.97 -10.32 0.91
C ILE A 203 -15.82 -9.16 1.42
N VAL A 204 -16.68 -9.38 2.42
CA VAL A 204 -17.51 -8.31 3.00
C VAL A 204 -16.66 -7.23 3.62
N THR A 205 -15.59 -7.59 4.34
CA THR A 205 -14.67 -6.60 4.91
C THR A 205 -13.90 -5.84 3.84
N ALA A 206 -13.46 -6.51 2.77
CA ALA A 206 -12.74 -5.85 1.67
C ALA A 206 -13.65 -4.88 0.91
N ILE A 207 -14.88 -5.28 0.57
CA ILE A 207 -15.86 -4.41 -0.09
C ILE A 207 -16.19 -3.19 0.79
N MET A 208 -16.32 -3.36 2.11
CA MET A 208 -16.54 -2.23 3.01
C MET A 208 -15.37 -1.24 2.98
N GLY A 209 -14.13 -1.74 3.04
CA GLY A 209 -12.92 -0.90 2.96
C GLY A 209 -12.81 -0.16 1.62
N VAL A 210 -12.93 -0.89 0.52
CA VAL A 210 -12.88 -0.32 -0.84
C VAL A 210 -14.01 0.69 -1.07
N GLY A 211 -15.25 0.34 -0.70
CA GLY A 211 -16.41 1.21 -0.90
C GLY A 211 -16.29 2.53 -0.15
N ILE A 212 -15.83 2.51 1.10
CA ILE A 212 -15.57 3.75 1.85
C ILE A 212 -14.43 4.54 1.21
N SER A 213 -13.37 3.87 0.75
CA SER A 213 -12.25 4.56 0.09
C SER A 213 -12.67 5.21 -1.22
N MET A 214 -13.43 4.51 -2.07
CA MET A 214 -13.90 5.05 -3.35
C MET A 214 -14.81 6.26 -3.14
N LEU A 215 -15.79 6.15 -2.23
CA LEU A 215 -16.67 7.28 -1.90
C LEU A 215 -15.88 8.45 -1.28
N ALA A 216 -14.83 8.17 -0.51
CA ALA A 216 -13.97 9.21 0.01
C ALA A 216 -13.17 9.91 -1.09
N LEU A 217 -12.72 9.17 -2.11
CA LEU A 217 -12.04 9.74 -3.28
C LEU A 217 -12.99 10.61 -4.11
N VAL A 218 -14.23 10.18 -4.34
CA VAL A 218 -15.27 11.01 -5.01
C VAL A 218 -15.53 12.29 -4.22
N ALA A 219 -15.65 12.19 -2.88
CA ALA A 219 -15.84 13.38 -2.05
C ALA A 219 -14.62 14.32 -2.11
N LEU A 220 -13.41 13.77 -2.22
CA LEU A 220 -12.18 14.56 -2.29
C LEU A 220 -11.96 15.19 -3.66
N SER A 221 -12.50 14.58 -4.73
CA SER A 221 -12.32 15.06 -6.10
C SER A 221 -13.01 16.39 -6.38
N ALA A 222 -13.93 16.83 -5.50
CA ALA A 222 -14.56 18.14 -5.56
C ALA A 222 -13.60 19.32 -5.29
N GLY A 223 -12.39 19.07 -4.77
CA GLY A 223 -11.40 20.13 -4.52
C GLY A 223 -9.96 19.75 -4.89
N ILE A 224 -9.75 18.55 -5.44
CA ILE A 224 -8.45 18.05 -5.88
C ILE A 224 -8.71 17.27 -7.17
N GLU A 225 -7.96 17.56 -8.23
CA GLU A 225 -8.01 16.75 -9.44
C GLU A 225 -7.46 15.35 -9.17
N ILE A 226 -8.32 14.35 -9.37
CA ILE A 226 -7.98 12.94 -9.18
C ILE A 226 -8.18 12.24 -10.52
N PRO A 227 -7.13 11.63 -11.10
CA PRO A 227 -7.27 10.86 -12.32
C PRO A 227 -8.25 9.71 -12.15
N SER A 228 -9.12 9.45 -13.13
CA SER A 228 -10.12 8.37 -13.08
C SER A 228 -9.50 7.00 -12.77
N VAL A 229 -8.36 6.69 -13.39
CA VAL A 229 -7.54 5.47 -13.19
C VAL A 229 -7.23 5.20 -11.70
N THR A 230 -7.09 6.26 -10.89
CA THR A 230 -6.82 6.17 -9.45
C THR A 230 -7.86 5.31 -8.73
N THR A 231 -9.13 5.44 -9.11
CA THR A 231 -10.22 4.72 -8.44
C THR A 231 -10.21 3.24 -8.80
N ALA A 232 -9.97 2.89 -10.06
CA ALA A 232 -9.84 1.51 -10.51
C ALA A 232 -8.64 0.82 -9.83
N LEU A 233 -7.49 1.50 -9.75
CA LEU A 233 -6.33 0.99 -9.00
C LEU A 233 -6.63 0.86 -7.50
N GLY A 234 -7.32 1.83 -6.89
CA GLY A 234 -7.75 1.77 -5.50
C GLY A 234 -8.66 0.55 -5.24
N ALA A 235 -9.65 0.31 -6.09
CA ALA A 235 -10.52 -0.86 -5.98
C ALA A 235 -9.76 -2.18 -6.14
N MET A 236 -8.92 -2.28 -7.17
CA MET A 236 -8.10 -3.46 -7.44
C MET A 236 -7.19 -3.79 -6.25
N LEU A 237 -6.43 -2.81 -5.77
CA LEU A 237 -5.48 -2.99 -4.67
C LEU A 237 -6.19 -3.21 -3.34
N GLY A 238 -7.20 -2.41 -3.03
CA GLY A 238 -7.96 -2.52 -1.78
C GLY A 238 -8.69 -3.85 -1.66
N LEU A 239 -9.23 -4.39 -2.75
CA LEU A 239 -9.89 -5.70 -2.76
C LEU A 239 -8.86 -6.81 -2.56
N ALA A 240 -7.76 -6.81 -3.32
CA ALA A 240 -6.71 -7.84 -3.21
C ALA A 240 -6.10 -7.88 -1.80
N VAL A 241 -5.62 -6.73 -1.33
CA VAL A 241 -4.97 -6.57 -0.02
C VAL A 241 -5.97 -6.80 1.13
N GLY A 242 -7.18 -6.25 1.03
CA GLY A 242 -8.22 -6.38 2.05
C GLY A 242 -8.68 -7.83 2.25
N ILE A 243 -8.85 -8.59 1.16
CA ILE A 243 -9.19 -10.02 1.26
C ILE A 243 -8.04 -10.80 1.89
N ASP A 244 -6.79 -10.54 1.50
CA ASP A 244 -5.65 -11.30 1.99
C ASP A 244 -5.41 -11.08 3.50
N TYR A 245 -5.44 -9.83 3.94
CA TYR A 245 -5.26 -9.49 5.35
C TYR A 245 -6.36 -10.09 6.23
N ALA A 246 -7.60 -10.09 5.74
CA ALA A 246 -8.69 -10.73 6.43
C ALA A 246 -8.56 -12.27 6.45
N LEU A 247 -8.08 -12.87 5.36
CA LEU A 247 -7.80 -14.31 5.28
C LEU A 247 -6.75 -14.74 6.32
N PHE A 248 -5.62 -14.04 6.45
CA PHE A 248 -4.57 -14.39 7.42
C PHE A 248 -5.07 -14.38 8.86
N ILE A 249 -5.74 -13.29 9.27
CA ILE A 249 -6.27 -13.14 10.63
C ILE A 249 -7.34 -14.19 10.91
N LEU A 250 -8.25 -14.42 9.95
CA LEU A 250 -9.32 -15.41 10.10
C LEU A 250 -8.81 -16.85 10.11
N HIS A 251 -7.80 -17.15 9.28
CA HIS A 251 -7.16 -18.46 9.26
C HIS A 251 -6.49 -18.77 10.60
N ARG A 252 -5.78 -17.79 11.17
CA ARG A 252 -5.16 -17.91 12.50
C ARG A 252 -6.22 -18.10 13.59
N HIS A 253 -7.29 -17.31 13.57
CA HIS A 253 -8.41 -17.45 14.53
C HIS A 253 -9.03 -18.85 14.47
N ARG A 254 -9.27 -19.39 13.27
CA ARG A 254 -9.80 -20.74 13.11
C ARG A 254 -8.81 -21.82 13.58
N GLY A 255 -7.51 -21.65 13.32
CA GLY A 255 -6.49 -22.57 13.83
C GLY A 255 -6.46 -22.62 15.36
N ASN A 256 -6.58 -21.47 16.02
CA ASN A 256 -6.70 -21.39 17.48
C ASN A 256 -7.99 -22.06 17.99
N LEU A 257 -9.13 -21.90 17.28
CA LEU A 257 -10.38 -22.61 17.60
C LEU A 257 -10.28 -24.12 17.36
N GLU A 258 -9.45 -24.59 16.42
CA GLU A 258 -9.17 -26.02 16.23
C GLU A 258 -8.41 -26.61 17.43
N GLN A 259 -7.55 -25.81 18.06
CA GLN A 259 -6.79 -26.18 19.25
C GLN A 259 -7.59 -26.09 20.55
N GLY A 260 -8.82 -25.56 20.51
CA GLY A 260 -9.71 -25.52 21.68
C GLY A 260 -9.78 -24.19 22.40
N ASP A 261 -9.15 -23.15 21.89
CA ASP A 261 -9.23 -21.83 22.50
C ASP A 261 -10.68 -21.31 22.55
N ASP A 262 -10.97 -20.49 23.56
CA ASP A 262 -12.18 -19.67 23.62
C ASP A 262 -12.21 -18.67 22.45
N VAL A 263 -13.42 -18.29 22.01
CA VAL A 263 -13.60 -17.36 20.88
C VAL A 263 -12.90 -16.03 21.12
N THR A 264 -13.14 -15.40 22.27
CA THR A 264 -12.61 -14.05 22.54
C THR A 264 -11.10 -14.10 22.70
N GLU A 265 -10.60 -15.15 23.36
CA GLU A 265 -9.17 -15.41 23.52
C GLU A 265 -8.49 -15.64 22.17
N SER A 266 -9.10 -16.45 21.32
CA SER A 266 -8.61 -16.78 19.99
C SER A 266 -8.51 -15.53 19.09
N ILE A 267 -9.51 -14.63 19.13
CA ILE A 267 -9.48 -13.36 18.38
C ILE A 267 -8.35 -12.44 18.89
N GLY A 268 -8.18 -12.35 20.22
CA GLY A 268 -7.06 -11.60 20.80
C GLY A 268 -5.71 -12.14 20.32
N LYS A 269 -5.49 -13.45 20.41
CA LYS A 269 -4.25 -14.10 19.96
C LYS A 269 -4.01 -13.95 18.46
N SER A 270 -5.05 -14.06 17.63
CA SER A 270 -4.90 -13.92 16.18
C SER A 270 -4.53 -12.49 15.79
N LEU A 271 -5.13 -11.47 16.41
CA LEU A 271 -4.78 -10.08 16.14
C LEU A 271 -3.38 -9.71 16.65
N ALA A 272 -2.96 -10.30 17.76
CA ALA A 272 -1.63 -10.07 18.33
C ALA A 272 -0.48 -10.70 17.54
N THR A 273 -0.75 -11.72 16.72
CA THR A 273 0.27 -12.46 15.94
C THR A 273 0.13 -12.20 14.45
N SER A 274 -1.00 -12.54 13.85
CA SER A 274 -1.25 -12.28 12.43
C SER A 274 -1.59 -10.82 12.17
N GLY A 275 -2.27 -10.14 13.09
CA GLY A 275 -2.59 -8.73 12.95
C GLY A 275 -1.37 -7.80 13.03
N SER A 276 -0.36 -8.13 13.84
CA SER A 276 0.90 -7.37 13.85
C SER A 276 1.63 -7.47 12.52
N ALA A 277 1.71 -8.69 11.97
CA ALA A 277 2.28 -8.93 10.66
C ALA A 277 1.50 -8.20 9.56
N VAL A 278 0.16 -8.21 9.60
CA VAL A 278 -0.72 -7.46 8.65
C VAL A 278 -0.49 -5.94 8.73
N ILE A 279 -0.33 -5.36 9.92
CA ILE A 279 -0.06 -3.92 10.04
C ILE A 279 1.33 -3.59 9.48
N PHE A 280 2.32 -4.43 9.76
CA PHE A 280 3.68 -4.24 9.26
C PHE A 280 3.74 -4.32 7.73
N ALA A 281 3.10 -5.35 7.17
CA ALA A 281 2.82 -5.55 5.76
C ALA A 281 2.16 -4.32 5.11
N GLY A 282 1.02 -3.91 5.66
CA GLY A 282 0.28 -2.75 5.17
C GLY A 282 1.09 -1.46 5.20
N ILE A 283 1.90 -1.24 6.24
CA ILE A 283 2.82 -0.09 6.32
C ILE A 283 3.88 -0.18 5.22
N ALA A 284 4.42 -1.36 4.92
CA ALA A 284 5.38 -1.52 3.83
C ALA A 284 4.77 -1.13 2.47
N VAL A 285 3.57 -1.61 2.19
CA VAL A 285 2.80 -1.25 0.98
C VAL A 285 2.52 0.26 0.94
N ILE A 286 2.07 0.85 2.06
CA ILE A 286 1.79 2.29 2.16
C ILE A 286 3.05 3.11 1.89
N ILE A 287 4.20 2.74 2.46
CA ILE A 287 5.46 3.47 2.23
C ILE A 287 5.91 3.32 0.77
N ALA A 288 5.72 2.15 0.16
CA ALA A 288 6.05 1.94 -1.25
C ALA A 288 5.20 2.82 -2.18
N LEU A 289 3.89 2.89 -1.92
CA LEU A 289 2.96 3.71 -2.69
C LEU A 289 3.14 5.22 -2.43
N VAL A 290 3.35 5.64 -1.19
CA VAL A 290 3.73 7.05 -0.89
C VAL A 290 5.10 7.39 -1.48
N GLY A 291 5.97 6.38 -1.64
CA GLY A 291 7.25 6.48 -2.33
C GLY A 291 7.15 6.93 -3.79
N LEU A 292 5.97 6.86 -4.41
CA LEU A 292 5.70 7.44 -5.71
C LEU A 292 6.00 8.95 -5.75
N PHE A 293 5.97 9.64 -4.60
CA PHE A 293 6.44 11.03 -4.47
C PHE A 293 7.89 11.23 -4.92
N VAL A 294 8.74 10.19 -4.86
CA VAL A 294 10.14 10.24 -5.33
C VAL A 294 10.23 10.52 -6.83
N THR A 295 9.20 10.16 -7.61
CA THR A 295 9.15 10.38 -9.06
C THR A 295 8.95 11.85 -9.43
N ARG A 296 8.45 12.69 -8.51
CA ARG A 296 8.11 14.11 -8.71
C ARG A 296 7.05 14.38 -9.79
N ILE A 297 6.25 13.37 -10.15
CA ILE A 297 5.15 13.52 -11.09
C ILE A 297 3.83 13.71 -10.29
N PRO A 298 3.09 14.81 -10.47
CA PRO A 298 1.94 15.14 -9.62
C PRO A 298 0.83 14.08 -9.64
N PHE A 299 0.34 13.69 -10.83
CA PHE A 299 -0.76 12.73 -10.92
C PHE A 299 -0.37 11.34 -10.38
N VAL A 300 0.87 10.88 -10.62
CA VAL A 300 1.43 9.64 -10.07
C VAL A 300 1.49 9.69 -8.54
N THR A 301 1.82 10.85 -7.98
CA THR A 301 1.83 11.08 -6.53
C THR A 301 0.41 11.02 -5.95
N VAL A 302 -0.56 11.68 -6.59
CA VAL A 302 -1.98 11.66 -6.17
C VAL A 302 -2.50 10.22 -6.20
N MET A 303 -2.26 9.50 -7.30
CA MET A 303 -2.62 8.09 -7.44
C MET A 303 -1.97 7.22 -6.34
N GLY A 304 -0.68 7.43 -6.07
CA GLY A 304 0.05 6.70 -5.04
C GLY A 304 -0.48 6.94 -3.62
N VAL A 305 -0.76 8.20 -3.28
CA VAL A 305 -1.33 8.58 -1.98
C VAL A 305 -2.75 8.06 -1.82
N ALA A 306 -3.58 8.14 -2.88
CA ALA A 306 -4.92 7.59 -2.89
C ALA A 306 -4.91 6.07 -2.68
N ALA A 307 -4.08 5.35 -3.44
CA ALA A 307 -3.91 3.90 -3.29
C ALA A 307 -3.40 3.53 -1.88
N ALA A 308 -2.43 4.29 -1.34
CA ALA A 308 -1.94 4.11 0.02
C ALA A 308 -3.03 4.33 1.07
N ALA A 309 -3.90 5.34 0.88
CA ALA A 309 -5.04 5.58 1.75
C ALA A 309 -6.06 4.43 1.68
N THR A 310 -6.33 3.88 0.50
CA THR A 310 -7.18 2.70 0.32
C THR A 310 -6.63 1.48 1.06
N VAL A 311 -5.32 1.23 0.97
CA VAL A 311 -4.65 0.15 1.70
C VAL A 311 -4.70 0.40 3.21
N ALA A 312 -4.42 1.63 3.68
CA ALA A 312 -4.49 1.99 5.09
C ALA A 312 -5.89 1.76 5.66
N LEU A 313 -6.93 2.13 4.91
CA LEU A 313 -8.31 1.90 5.30
C LEU A 313 -8.64 0.40 5.35
N SER A 314 -8.16 -0.38 4.38
CA SER A 314 -8.31 -1.84 4.34
C SER A 314 -7.66 -2.51 5.55
N VAL A 315 -6.47 -2.06 5.96
CA VAL A 315 -5.78 -2.53 7.18
C VAL A 315 -6.59 -2.16 8.43
N LEU A 316 -7.12 -0.94 8.51
CA LEU A 316 -7.97 -0.52 9.63
C LEU A 316 -9.22 -1.38 9.74
N VAL A 317 -9.88 -1.68 8.62
CA VAL A 317 -11.05 -2.58 8.58
C VAL A 317 -10.67 -3.99 9.00
N ALA A 318 -9.53 -4.52 8.53
CA ALA A 318 -9.02 -5.86 8.91
C ALA A 318 -8.67 -5.96 10.40
N VAL A 319 -8.23 -4.88 11.05
CA VAL A 319 -7.85 -4.87 12.47
C VAL A 319 -9.02 -4.51 13.40
N THR A 320 -10.11 -3.93 12.87
CA THR A 320 -11.25 -3.48 13.69
C THR A 320 -12.57 -4.20 13.36
N MET A 321 -13.04 -4.11 12.12
CA MET A 321 -14.33 -4.68 11.70
C MET A 321 -14.28 -6.21 11.64
N LEU A 322 -13.19 -6.78 11.15
CA LEU A 322 -13.02 -8.22 11.07
C LEU A 322 -13.11 -8.91 12.45
N PRO A 323 -12.37 -8.50 13.50
CA PRO A 323 -12.53 -9.11 14.82
C PRO A 323 -13.93 -8.90 15.42
N ALA A 324 -14.61 -7.80 15.08
CA ALA A 324 -16.02 -7.59 15.46
C ALA A 324 -16.96 -8.62 14.80
N ILE A 325 -16.82 -8.87 13.49
CA ILE A 325 -17.60 -9.90 12.77
C ILE A 325 -17.26 -11.30 13.31
N MET A 326 -15.99 -11.59 13.58
CA MET A 326 -15.58 -12.87 14.17
C MET A 326 -16.22 -13.08 15.56
N GLY A 327 -16.25 -12.04 16.39
CA GLY A 327 -16.90 -12.06 17.71
C GLY A 327 -18.42 -12.30 17.61
N MET A 328 -19.09 -11.67 16.64
CA MET A 328 -20.53 -11.87 16.40
C MET A 328 -20.88 -13.29 15.95
N LEU A 329 -20.03 -13.91 15.13
CA LEU A 329 -20.25 -15.27 14.64
C LEU A 329 -19.83 -16.33 15.67
N GLY A 330 -18.85 -16.01 16.51
CA GLY A 330 -18.36 -16.83 17.61
C GLY A 330 -18.14 -18.30 17.23
N GLU A 331 -18.80 -19.20 17.96
CA GLU A 331 -18.68 -20.66 17.79
C GLU A 331 -19.15 -21.19 16.42
N ARG A 332 -19.80 -20.36 15.59
CA ARG A 332 -20.13 -20.72 14.20
C ARG A 332 -18.88 -20.82 13.33
N LEU A 333 -17.78 -20.14 13.72
CA LEU A 333 -16.50 -20.23 13.06
C LEU A 333 -15.69 -21.47 13.48
N ARG A 334 -16.04 -22.16 14.56
CA ARG A 334 -15.34 -23.40 14.94
C ARG A 334 -15.59 -24.48 13.88
N PRO A 335 -14.56 -25.18 13.39
CA PRO A 335 -14.74 -26.24 12.41
C PRO A 335 -15.70 -27.31 12.91
N ARG A 336 -16.64 -27.73 12.04
CA ARG A 336 -17.76 -28.62 12.41
C ARG A 336 -17.33 -29.90 13.13
N LYS A 337 -16.17 -30.47 12.76
CA LYS A 337 -15.62 -31.68 13.39
C LYS A 337 -15.19 -31.42 14.84
N VAL A 338 -14.44 -30.35 15.07
CA VAL A 338 -13.97 -29.95 16.41
C VAL A 338 -15.15 -29.58 17.29
N ARG A 339 -16.11 -28.83 16.76
CA ARG A 339 -17.33 -28.48 17.48
C ARG A 339 -18.14 -29.71 17.93
N ARG A 340 -18.25 -30.74 17.09
CA ARG A 340 -18.88 -32.02 17.46
C ARG A 340 -18.07 -32.73 18.55
N LEU A 341 -16.75 -32.87 18.37
CA LEU A 341 -15.88 -33.52 19.35
C LEU A 341 -15.93 -32.83 20.72
N MET A 342 -15.95 -31.50 20.76
CA MET A 342 -16.09 -30.77 22.03
C MET A 342 -17.49 -30.91 22.62
N ALA A 343 -18.54 -30.88 21.80
CA ALA A 343 -19.91 -31.11 22.27
C ALA A 343 -20.07 -32.52 22.89
N ASP A 344 -19.43 -33.53 22.28
CA ASP A 344 -19.45 -34.91 22.75
C ASP A 344 -18.59 -35.12 24.02
N ASN A 345 -17.62 -34.23 24.30
CA ASN A 345 -16.67 -34.33 25.43
C ASN A 345 -16.82 -33.17 26.44
N GLY A 346 -18.06 -32.74 26.71
CA GLY A 346 -18.35 -31.79 27.80
C GLY A 346 -17.77 -30.38 27.60
N GLY A 347 -17.57 -29.95 26.36
CA GLY A 347 -17.02 -28.64 26.01
C GLY A 347 -15.50 -28.58 25.94
N THR A 348 -14.80 -29.70 26.09
CA THR A 348 -13.33 -29.76 26.01
C THR A 348 -12.87 -30.65 24.86
N LEU A 349 -11.70 -30.36 24.30
CA LEU A 349 -11.09 -31.24 23.31
C LEU A 349 -10.50 -32.46 24.02
N PRO A 350 -10.82 -33.69 23.56
CA PRO A 350 -10.15 -34.88 24.08
C PRO A 350 -8.65 -34.80 23.80
N ALA A 351 -7.83 -35.21 24.79
CA ALA A 351 -6.38 -35.26 24.64
C ALA A 351 -6.00 -36.15 23.45
N GLU A 352 -5.04 -35.70 22.62
CA GLU A 352 -4.57 -36.51 21.50
C GLU A 352 -3.95 -37.82 22.02
N ASP A 353 -4.42 -38.94 21.49
CA ASP A 353 -3.92 -40.27 21.81
C ASP A 353 -2.47 -40.40 21.30
N PRO A 354 -1.46 -40.57 22.18
CA PRO A 354 -0.05 -40.65 21.78
C PRO A 354 0.25 -41.81 20.81
N GLN A 355 -0.65 -42.80 20.71
CA GLN A 355 -0.50 -43.94 19.82
C GLN A 355 -1.00 -43.69 18.38
N GLN A 356 -1.77 -42.63 18.14
CA GLN A 356 -2.13 -42.23 16.78
C GLN A 356 -0.94 -41.50 16.16
N GLY A 357 -0.19 -42.22 15.32
CA GLY A 357 0.91 -41.66 14.53
C GLY A 357 0.49 -40.39 13.77
N PRO A 358 1.45 -39.53 13.39
CA PRO A 358 1.18 -38.19 12.89
C PRO A 358 0.10 -38.20 11.80
N ARG A 359 -0.95 -37.39 12.01
CA ARG A 359 -2.00 -37.12 11.02
C ARG A 359 -1.36 -36.83 9.66
N LYS A 360 -2.00 -37.32 8.59
CA LYS A 360 -1.62 -37.26 7.15
C LYS A 360 -0.47 -36.29 6.83
N LYS A 361 0.53 -36.77 6.07
CA LYS A 361 1.68 -35.97 5.58
C LYS A 361 1.25 -34.54 5.22
N PRO A 362 1.85 -33.51 5.84
CA PRO A 362 1.49 -32.12 5.57
C PRO A 362 1.61 -31.80 4.08
N PHE A 363 0.68 -30.99 3.58
CA PHE A 363 0.73 -30.46 2.23
C PHE A 363 2.09 -29.76 2.00
N GLY A 364 2.71 -29.97 0.83
CA GLY A 364 4.00 -29.35 0.49
C GLY A 364 5.26 -30.07 0.98
N THR A 365 5.18 -31.06 1.89
CA THR A 365 6.38 -31.75 2.42
C THR A 365 7.24 -32.39 1.32
N GLY A 366 6.60 -32.97 0.30
CA GLY A 366 7.30 -33.59 -0.84
C GLY A 366 8.01 -32.56 -1.71
N TRP A 367 7.39 -31.39 -1.93
CA TRP A 367 7.95 -30.31 -2.72
C TRP A 367 9.17 -29.69 -2.05
N VAL A 368 9.08 -29.32 -0.78
CA VAL A 368 10.21 -28.73 -0.05
C VAL A 368 11.41 -29.67 -0.04
N ARG A 369 11.18 -30.95 0.22
CA ARG A 369 12.27 -31.95 0.20
C ARG A 369 12.93 -32.08 -1.16
N LEU A 370 12.16 -31.98 -2.25
CA LEU A 370 12.71 -31.99 -3.59
C LEU A 370 13.59 -30.76 -3.81
N VAL A 371 13.07 -29.58 -3.48
CA VAL A 371 13.73 -28.27 -3.64
C VAL A 371 15.02 -28.18 -2.81
N THR A 372 15.00 -28.65 -1.56
CA THR A 372 16.14 -28.58 -0.64
C THR A 372 17.15 -29.73 -0.79
N LYS A 373 16.81 -30.79 -1.55
CA LYS A 373 17.74 -31.92 -1.80
C LYS A 373 18.89 -31.52 -2.73
N VAL A 374 18.63 -30.67 -3.72
CA VAL A 374 19.64 -30.21 -4.70
C VAL A 374 19.55 -28.69 -4.90
N PRO A 375 19.83 -27.89 -3.85
CA PRO A 375 19.49 -26.47 -3.82
C PRO A 375 20.16 -25.67 -4.94
N ALA A 376 21.42 -25.97 -5.29
CA ALA A 376 22.13 -25.27 -6.35
C ALA A 376 21.50 -25.47 -7.74
N LEU A 377 21.05 -26.70 -8.06
CA LEU A 377 20.36 -26.98 -9.32
C LEU A 377 19.00 -26.29 -9.35
N THR A 378 18.26 -26.32 -8.23
CA THR A 378 16.97 -25.64 -8.13
C THR A 378 17.11 -24.13 -8.35
N ILE A 379 18.10 -23.48 -7.71
CA ILE A 379 18.39 -22.05 -7.91
C ILE A 379 18.71 -21.78 -9.38
N LEU A 380 19.58 -22.57 -10.00
CA LEU A 380 19.95 -22.38 -11.41
C LEU A 380 18.74 -22.50 -12.34
N VAL A 381 17.90 -23.53 -12.16
CA VAL A 381 16.71 -23.74 -12.98
C VAL A 381 15.71 -22.60 -12.82
N VAL A 382 15.49 -22.13 -11.59
CA VAL A 382 14.58 -20.99 -11.33
C VAL A 382 15.13 -19.71 -11.93
N VAL A 383 16.39 -19.37 -11.70
CA VAL A 383 17.01 -18.14 -12.23
C VAL A 383 17.02 -18.14 -13.75
N LEU A 384 17.33 -19.28 -14.39
CA LEU A 384 17.29 -19.39 -15.85
C LEU A 384 15.86 -19.37 -16.40
N GLY A 385 14.92 -20.05 -15.75
CA GLY A 385 13.53 -20.09 -16.20
C GLY A 385 12.85 -18.73 -16.09
N VAL A 386 12.95 -18.08 -14.93
CA VAL A 386 12.40 -16.75 -14.71
C VAL A 386 13.17 -15.71 -15.52
N GLY A 387 14.50 -15.80 -15.57
CA GLY A 387 15.34 -14.93 -16.41
C GLY A 387 15.01 -15.03 -17.90
N ALA A 388 14.67 -16.21 -18.40
CA ALA A 388 14.19 -16.38 -19.78
C ALA A 388 12.81 -15.72 -19.99
N MET A 389 11.91 -15.81 -19.01
CA MET A 389 10.63 -15.08 -19.04
C MET A 389 10.81 -13.57 -19.00
N SER A 390 11.90 -13.06 -18.42
CA SER A 390 12.22 -11.63 -18.39
C SER A 390 12.91 -11.12 -19.65
N VAL A 391 13.28 -11.96 -20.62
CA VAL A 391 13.99 -11.50 -21.84
C VAL A 391 13.18 -10.48 -22.66
N PRO A 392 11.85 -10.69 -22.88
CA PRO A 392 11.01 -9.75 -23.62
C PRO A 392 10.86 -8.36 -22.99
N LEU A 393 11.30 -8.16 -21.75
CA LEU A 393 11.32 -6.84 -21.13
C LEU A 393 12.04 -5.78 -21.98
N LYS A 394 13.00 -6.20 -22.82
CA LYS A 394 13.76 -5.29 -23.68
C LYS A 394 12.94 -4.71 -24.82
N ASP A 395 11.87 -5.39 -25.19
CA ASP A 395 11.01 -5.05 -26.32
C ASP A 395 9.71 -4.41 -25.81
N LEU A 396 9.62 -4.10 -24.51
CA LEU A 396 8.46 -3.46 -23.92
C LEU A 396 8.46 -1.97 -24.30
N GLU A 397 7.50 -1.57 -25.13
CA GLU A 397 7.28 -0.18 -25.49
C GLU A 397 6.35 0.47 -24.47
N LEU A 398 6.66 1.71 -24.10
CA LEU A 398 5.92 2.48 -23.12
C LEU A 398 5.40 3.74 -23.79
N ALA A 399 4.10 3.98 -23.69
CA ALA A 399 3.47 5.22 -24.14
C ALA A 399 2.23 5.53 -23.30
N LEU A 400 1.68 6.74 -23.42
CA LEU A 400 0.31 6.98 -22.97
C LEU A 400 -0.67 6.42 -24.01
N PRO A 401 -1.75 5.74 -23.58
CA PRO A 401 -2.78 5.24 -24.48
C PRO A 401 -3.45 6.36 -25.28
N ASP A 402 -3.66 6.13 -26.56
CA ASP A 402 -4.47 6.96 -27.46
C ASP A 402 -5.74 6.19 -27.90
N GLN A 403 -6.54 6.80 -28.78
CA GLN A 403 -7.74 6.16 -29.34
C GLN A 403 -7.42 4.89 -30.15
N GLY A 404 -6.17 4.75 -30.61
CA GLY A 404 -5.65 3.54 -31.21
C GLY A 404 -5.56 2.36 -30.22
N THR A 405 -5.65 2.58 -28.91
CA THR A 405 -5.64 1.45 -27.95
C THR A 405 -7.04 0.98 -27.53
N GLU A 406 -8.09 1.63 -28.02
CA GLU A 406 -9.48 1.28 -27.74
C GLU A 406 -9.93 -0.01 -28.43
N GLN A 407 -10.99 -0.63 -27.91
CA GLN A 407 -11.50 -1.88 -28.47
C GLN A 407 -12.06 -1.68 -29.89
N PRO A 408 -11.77 -2.57 -30.85
CA PRO A 408 -12.36 -2.54 -32.19
C PRO A 408 -13.90 -2.56 -32.14
N GLY A 409 -14.55 -1.72 -32.95
CA GLY A 409 -15.99 -1.53 -32.95
C GLY A 409 -16.50 -0.50 -31.93
N THR A 410 -15.60 0.28 -31.33
CA THR A 410 -15.96 1.50 -30.59
C THR A 410 -15.81 2.72 -31.52
N PRO A 411 -16.65 3.76 -31.40
CA PRO A 411 -16.54 4.95 -32.25
C PRO A 411 -15.13 5.57 -32.24
N ALA A 412 -14.47 5.63 -31.08
CA ALA A 412 -13.11 6.17 -30.98
C ALA A 412 -12.09 5.36 -31.79
N ARG A 413 -12.14 4.03 -31.72
CA ARG A 413 -11.22 3.15 -32.45
C ARG A 413 -11.49 3.15 -33.95
N ASP A 414 -12.77 3.11 -34.33
CA ASP A 414 -13.17 3.09 -35.74
C ASP A 414 -12.78 4.41 -36.43
N THR A 415 -12.98 5.56 -35.76
CA THR A 415 -12.53 6.85 -36.27
C THR A 415 -11.01 6.96 -36.37
N TYR A 416 -10.27 6.46 -35.37
CA TYR A 416 -8.81 6.44 -35.41
C TYR A 416 -8.28 5.63 -36.60
N ASP A 417 -8.85 4.44 -36.82
CA ASP A 417 -8.46 3.56 -37.93
C ASP A 417 -8.82 4.19 -39.28
N LEU A 418 -9.97 4.85 -39.38
CA LEU A 418 -10.40 5.56 -40.59
C LEU A 418 -9.47 6.72 -40.93
N ILE A 419 -9.05 7.51 -39.93
CA ILE A 419 -8.08 8.60 -40.12
C ILE A 419 -6.73 8.03 -40.58
N ALA A 420 -6.27 6.96 -39.94
CA ALA A 420 -5.01 6.33 -40.30
C ALA A 420 -5.03 5.74 -41.72
N GLU A 421 -6.15 5.18 -42.15
CA GLU A 421 -6.35 4.60 -43.49
C GLU A 421 -6.42 5.67 -44.58
N GLU A 422 -7.25 6.71 -44.39
CA GLU A 422 -7.57 7.69 -45.43
C GLU A 422 -6.59 8.87 -45.51
N PHE A 423 -6.06 9.31 -44.36
CA PHE A 423 -5.19 10.49 -44.28
C PHE A 423 -3.75 10.10 -43.93
N GLY A 424 -3.58 9.04 -43.14
CA GLY A 424 -2.28 8.55 -42.67
C GLY A 424 -2.17 8.62 -41.15
N PRO A 425 -1.29 7.81 -40.54
CA PRO A 425 -1.29 7.61 -39.09
C PRO A 425 -0.95 8.89 -38.29
N GLY A 426 -0.18 9.82 -38.85
CA GLY A 426 0.18 11.06 -38.16
C GLY A 426 -0.96 12.07 -37.97
N TYR A 427 -2.07 11.95 -38.71
CA TYR A 427 -3.25 12.80 -38.50
C TYR A 427 -3.96 12.51 -37.17
N ASN A 428 -3.71 11.34 -36.56
CA ASN A 428 -4.23 11.02 -35.24
C ASN A 428 -3.50 11.74 -34.09
N GLY A 429 -2.40 12.44 -34.36
CA GLY A 429 -1.66 13.15 -33.32
C GLY A 429 -0.76 14.26 -33.85
N PRO A 430 -1.33 15.30 -34.48
CA PRO A 430 -0.56 16.46 -34.93
C PRO A 430 0.20 17.11 -33.77
N LEU A 431 1.39 17.62 -34.08
CA LEU A 431 2.21 18.41 -33.17
C LEU A 431 1.89 19.89 -33.37
N LEU A 432 1.92 20.66 -32.30
CA LEU A 432 1.79 22.12 -32.37
C LEU A 432 3.13 22.74 -32.06
N VAL A 433 3.69 23.51 -32.98
CA VAL A 433 4.86 24.34 -32.73
C VAL A 433 4.37 25.76 -32.50
N THR A 434 4.66 26.31 -31.31
CA THR A 434 4.32 27.70 -31.00
C THR A 434 5.60 28.53 -30.86
N ALA A 435 5.53 29.81 -31.23
CA ALA A 435 6.66 30.72 -31.10
C ALA A 435 6.20 32.14 -30.77
N ASP A 436 6.87 32.81 -29.84
CA ASP A 436 6.65 34.23 -29.56
C ASP A 436 7.30 35.08 -30.67
N ILE A 437 6.43 35.80 -31.38
CA ILE A 437 6.77 36.67 -32.52
C ILE A 437 6.63 38.16 -32.18
N ILE A 438 6.51 38.53 -30.91
CA ILE A 438 6.31 39.93 -30.48
C ILE A 438 7.49 40.84 -30.86
N ASN A 439 8.68 40.26 -31.03
CA ASN A 439 9.91 40.99 -31.33
C ASN A 439 10.12 41.21 -32.84
N THR A 440 9.35 40.55 -33.71
CA THR A 440 9.50 40.72 -35.15
C THR A 440 8.63 41.87 -35.68
N THR A 441 9.17 42.59 -36.65
CA THR A 441 8.43 43.60 -37.41
C THR A 441 7.71 43.02 -38.63
N ASP A 442 7.92 41.73 -38.93
CA ASP A 442 7.27 40.98 -40.01
C ASP A 442 6.78 39.61 -39.52
N PRO A 443 5.67 39.56 -38.75
CA PRO A 443 5.10 38.33 -38.21
C PRO A 443 4.79 37.27 -39.28
N LEU A 444 4.24 37.69 -40.43
CA LEU A 444 3.85 36.76 -41.50
C LEU A 444 5.06 36.16 -42.20
N GLY A 445 6.07 36.97 -42.55
CA GLY A 445 7.29 36.46 -43.20
C GLY A 445 8.12 35.57 -42.29
N VAL A 446 8.06 35.77 -40.96
CA VAL A 446 8.70 34.89 -39.98
C VAL A 446 7.96 33.56 -39.85
N VAL A 447 6.62 33.58 -39.80
CA VAL A 447 5.81 32.35 -39.77
C VAL A 447 6.04 31.51 -41.03
N GLU A 448 6.05 32.14 -42.21
CA GLU A 448 6.34 31.46 -43.48
C GLU A 448 7.77 30.86 -43.52
N GLN A 449 8.76 31.55 -42.96
CA GLN A 449 10.11 30.99 -42.86
C GLN A 449 10.17 29.80 -41.90
N LEU A 450 9.55 29.92 -40.72
CA LEU A 450 9.49 28.85 -39.74
C LEU A 450 8.74 27.62 -40.28
N GLU A 451 7.64 27.83 -41.00
CA GLU A 451 6.91 26.80 -41.73
C GLU A 451 7.83 26.04 -42.70
N ASN A 452 8.57 26.75 -43.55
CA ASN A 452 9.48 26.13 -44.52
C ASN A 452 10.62 25.34 -43.86
N GLU A 453 11.18 25.85 -42.76
CA GLU A 453 12.22 25.14 -42.00
C GLU A 453 11.67 23.86 -41.37
N ILE A 454 10.49 23.91 -40.74
CA ILE A 454 9.82 22.75 -40.16
C ILE A 454 9.46 21.72 -41.24
N ALA A 455 8.89 22.17 -42.37
CA ALA A 455 8.53 21.30 -43.49
C ALA A 455 9.74 20.60 -44.13
N SER A 456 10.96 21.10 -43.91
CA SER A 456 12.19 20.50 -44.43
C SER A 456 12.71 19.34 -43.56
N HIS A 457 12.15 19.16 -42.37
CA HIS A 457 12.58 18.14 -41.42
C HIS A 457 12.16 16.74 -41.91
N PRO A 458 13.02 15.70 -41.78
CA PRO A 458 12.58 14.32 -41.97
C PRO A 458 11.41 14.00 -41.02
N ASP A 459 10.54 13.09 -41.45
CA ASP A 459 9.36 12.62 -40.71
C ASP A 459 8.22 13.66 -40.54
N VAL A 460 8.31 14.82 -41.19
CA VAL A 460 7.17 15.74 -41.38
C VAL A 460 6.45 15.41 -42.68
N ARG A 461 5.18 15.02 -42.58
CA ARG A 461 4.33 14.76 -43.75
C ARG A 461 3.87 16.07 -44.40
N GLU A 462 3.26 16.93 -43.59
CA GLU A 462 2.76 18.23 -44.03
C GLU A 462 2.54 19.18 -42.85
N ILE A 463 2.28 20.45 -43.18
CA ILE A 463 1.85 21.48 -42.23
C ILE A 463 0.40 21.82 -42.56
N GLN A 464 -0.51 21.58 -41.61
CA GLN A 464 -1.94 21.83 -41.80
C GLN A 464 -2.28 23.32 -41.72
N ILE A 465 -1.69 24.01 -40.75
CA ILE A 465 -1.90 25.45 -40.55
C ILE A 465 -0.60 26.07 -40.04
N ALA A 466 -0.27 27.25 -40.56
CA ALA A 466 0.79 28.11 -40.06
C ALA A 466 0.26 29.54 -40.02
N THR A 467 -0.07 30.04 -38.83
CA THR A 467 -0.70 31.36 -38.71
C THR A 467 -0.29 32.09 -37.43
N PRO A 468 -0.13 33.42 -37.49
CA PRO A 468 -0.09 34.23 -36.27
C PRO A 468 -1.48 34.35 -35.64
N ASN A 469 -1.52 34.49 -34.33
CA ASN A 469 -2.75 34.80 -33.61
C ASN A 469 -3.26 36.22 -33.95
N ARG A 470 -4.48 36.54 -33.50
CA ARG A 470 -5.10 37.86 -33.76
C ARG A 470 -4.28 39.04 -33.21
N GLY A 471 -3.50 38.81 -32.15
CA GLY A 471 -2.59 39.77 -31.55
C GLY A 471 -1.27 39.97 -32.31
N ALA A 472 -0.97 39.10 -33.27
CA ALA A 472 0.31 39.00 -33.97
C ALA A 472 1.53 38.92 -33.04
N ASP A 473 1.35 38.27 -31.89
CA ASP A 473 2.37 38.08 -30.86
C ASP A 473 2.69 36.59 -30.60
N LEU A 474 1.88 35.66 -31.10
CA LEU A 474 2.14 34.21 -31.06
C LEU A 474 1.93 33.60 -32.46
N ALA A 475 2.90 32.83 -32.92
CA ALA A 475 2.76 31.93 -34.07
C ALA A 475 2.31 30.55 -33.62
N VAL A 476 1.41 29.91 -34.37
CA VAL A 476 1.03 28.51 -34.19
C VAL A 476 1.16 27.79 -35.53
N ILE A 477 1.91 26.68 -35.52
CA ILE A 477 2.14 25.83 -36.67
C ILE A 477 1.71 24.41 -36.30
N ALA A 478 0.70 23.86 -36.98
CA ALA A 478 0.26 22.48 -36.78
C ALA A 478 0.98 21.56 -37.77
N VAL A 479 1.83 20.70 -37.23
CA VAL A 479 2.71 19.79 -37.97
C VAL A 479 2.13 18.38 -37.92
N VAL A 480 1.93 17.77 -39.08
CA VAL A 480 1.49 16.38 -39.17
C VAL A 480 2.72 15.49 -39.35
N PRO A 481 3.03 14.61 -38.38
CA PRO A 481 4.13 13.66 -38.52
C PRO A 481 3.82 12.60 -39.60
N GLU A 482 4.85 11.90 -40.09
CA GLU A 482 4.66 10.73 -40.95
C GLU A 482 4.10 9.53 -40.17
N GLY A 483 4.57 9.32 -38.94
CA GLY A 483 4.18 8.21 -38.06
C GLY A 483 3.05 8.54 -37.09
N GLY A 484 2.48 7.52 -36.45
CA GLY A 484 1.43 7.70 -35.44
C GLY A 484 1.92 8.34 -34.12
N PRO A 485 0.99 8.69 -33.19
CA PRO A 485 1.31 9.41 -31.96
C PRO A 485 2.24 8.65 -30.99
N THR A 486 2.22 7.32 -31.06
CA THR A 486 2.99 6.42 -30.19
C THR A 486 4.21 5.81 -30.89
N GLU A 487 4.45 6.15 -32.16
CA GLU A 487 5.59 5.64 -32.92
C GLU A 487 6.90 6.37 -32.55
N GLN A 488 8.02 5.63 -32.65
CA GLN A 488 9.34 6.18 -32.37
C GLN A 488 9.74 7.30 -33.33
N SER A 489 9.31 7.26 -34.60
CA SER A 489 9.57 8.33 -35.59
C SER A 489 9.00 9.68 -35.15
N THR A 490 7.76 9.70 -34.64
CA THR A 490 7.12 10.92 -34.12
C THR A 490 7.83 11.44 -32.88
N LYS A 491 8.31 10.54 -32.02
CA LYS A 491 9.12 10.92 -30.86
C LYS A 491 10.46 11.54 -31.25
N ASP A 492 11.14 10.94 -32.22
CA ASP A 492 12.40 11.46 -32.75
C ASP A 492 12.17 12.83 -33.40
N LEU A 493 11.07 13.01 -34.16
CA LEU A 493 10.67 14.31 -34.72
C LEU A 493 10.45 15.37 -33.63
N VAL A 494 9.71 15.06 -32.56
CA VAL A 494 9.51 16.02 -31.44
C VAL A 494 10.86 16.44 -30.84
N GLN A 495 11.78 15.49 -30.65
CA GLN A 495 13.11 15.81 -30.14
C GLN A 495 13.89 16.68 -31.12
N ASP A 496 13.87 16.36 -32.41
CA ASP A 496 14.61 17.11 -33.41
C ASP A 496 14.08 18.54 -33.59
N LEU A 497 12.75 18.73 -33.60
CA LEU A 497 12.13 20.07 -33.64
C LEU A 497 12.52 20.92 -32.41
N ARG A 498 12.63 20.30 -31.23
CA ARG A 498 13.09 20.97 -30.00
C ARG A 498 14.56 21.31 -30.03
N GLU A 499 15.40 20.42 -30.57
CA GLU A 499 16.83 20.68 -30.76
C GLU A 499 17.07 21.80 -31.79
N ALA A 500 16.19 21.94 -32.78
CA ALA A 500 16.21 23.01 -33.78
C ALA A 500 15.67 24.35 -33.27
N GLY A 501 14.72 24.35 -32.33
CA GLY A 501 14.09 25.54 -31.73
C GLY A 501 15.05 26.69 -31.38
N PRO A 502 16.10 26.46 -30.57
CA PRO A 502 17.08 27.50 -30.21
C PRO A 502 17.85 28.10 -31.40
N THR A 503 17.94 27.38 -32.51
CA THR A 503 18.55 27.88 -33.76
C THR A 503 17.59 28.84 -34.45
N TRP A 504 16.32 28.47 -34.57
CA TRP A 504 15.28 29.33 -35.15
C TRP A 504 15.06 30.61 -34.33
N GLU A 505 15.11 30.54 -32.99
CA GLU A 505 15.06 31.72 -32.12
C GLU A 505 16.16 32.74 -32.48
N GLN A 506 17.37 32.26 -32.75
CA GLN A 506 18.51 33.12 -33.11
C GLN A 506 18.41 33.67 -34.53
N GLU A 507 18.01 32.83 -35.50
CA GLU A 507 18.00 33.19 -36.92
C GLU A 507 16.82 34.08 -37.29
N LEU A 508 15.63 33.78 -36.74
CA LEU A 508 14.38 34.49 -37.05
C LEU A 508 14.08 35.64 -36.08
N SER A 509 14.94 35.84 -35.07
CA SER A 509 14.73 36.86 -34.02
C SER A 509 13.39 36.71 -33.27
N ILE A 510 13.00 35.46 -33.03
CA ILE A 510 11.83 35.04 -32.25
C ILE A 510 12.29 34.48 -30.90
N SER A 511 11.34 34.19 -30.02
CA SER A 511 11.63 33.62 -28.69
C SER A 511 10.61 32.56 -28.31
N GLU A 512 10.98 31.69 -27.38
CA GLU A 512 10.09 30.67 -26.81
C GLU A 512 9.47 29.76 -27.89
N VAL A 513 10.31 29.24 -28.79
CA VAL A 513 9.85 28.18 -29.70
C VAL A 513 9.63 26.91 -28.89
N THR A 514 8.39 26.42 -28.87
CA THR A 514 8.00 25.25 -28.08
C THR A 514 7.22 24.25 -28.93
N VAL A 515 7.53 22.97 -28.74
CA VAL A 515 6.79 21.84 -29.35
C VAL A 515 5.82 21.28 -28.32
N THR A 516 4.53 21.44 -28.62
CA THR A 516 3.38 21.14 -27.77
C THR A 516 2.30 20.37 -28.55
N GLY A 517 1.10 20.27 -27.98
CA GLY A 517 0.02 19.38 -28.41
C GLY A 517 -0.04 18.10 -27.58
N ALA A 518 -1.18 17.40 -27.66
CA ALA A 518 -1.45 16.21 -26.85
C ALA A 518 -0.39 15.11 -27.03
N THR A 519 0.09 14.92 -28.27
CA THR A 519 1.15 13.95 -28.59
C THR A 519 2.47 14.32 -27.93
N ALA A 520 2.91 15.58 -28.04
CA ALA A 520 4.17 16.05 -27.44
C ALA A 520 4.12 15.98 -25.91
N VAL A 521 2.99 16.35 -25.30
CA VAL A 521 2.75 16.19 -23.85
C VAL A 521 2.80 14.71 -23.46
N GLY A 522 2.19 13.83 -24.25
CA GLY A 522 2.22 12.38 -24.01
C GLY A 522 3.63 11.78 -24.07
N ILE A 523 4.46 12.25 -25.01
CA ILE A 523 5.88 11.89 -25.12
C ILE A 523 6.65 12.39 -23.89
N ASP A 524 6.46 13.65 -23.49
CA ASP A 524 7.10 14.23 -22.29
C ASP A 524 6.76 13.45 -21.02
N VAL A 525 5.48 13.12 -20.82
CA VAL A 525 5.01 12.32 -19.70
C VAL A 525 5.67 10.94 -19.70
N THR A 526 5.73 10.30 -20.87
CA THR A 526 6.32 8.97 -21.05
C THR A 526 7.81 8.97 -20.72
N ASP A 527 8.55 9.99 -21.16
CA ASP A 527 9.98 10.12 -20.89
C ASP A 527 10.26 10.39 -19.42
N MET A 528 9.51 11.30 -18.81
CA MET A 528 9.60 11.55 -17.36
C MET A 528 9.31 10.30 -16.52
N LEU A 529 8.28 9.52 -16.90
CA LEU A 529 7.96 8.26 -16.23
C LEU A 529 9.09 7.24 -16.39
N SER A 530 9.64 7.12 -17.60
CA SER A 530 10.72 6.19 -17.93
C SER A 530 12.01 6.52 -17.18
N GLU A 531 12.38 7.80 -17.11
CA GLU A 531 13.53 8.28 -16.32
C GLU A 531 13.34 8.06 -14.82
N ALA A 532 12.09 8.13 -14.34
CA ALA A 532 11.75 7.90 -12.93
C ALA A 532 11.80 6.43 -12.49
N LEU A 533 11.84 5.47 -13.43
CA LEU A 533 11.86 4.03 -13.13
C LEU A 533 13.06 3.60 -12.29
N LEU A 534 14.26 4.05 -12.68
CA LEU A 534 15.49 3.70 -11.99
C LEU A 534 15.58 4.27 -10.57
N PRO A 535 15.35 5.59 -10.32
CA PRO A 535 15.38 6.13 -8.96
C PRO A 535 14.28 5.52 -8.08
N PHE A 536 13.08 5.28 -8.63
CA PHE A 536 12.03 4.60 -7.89
C PHE A 536 12.39 3.14 -7.56
N GLY A 537 12.96 2.40 -8.51
CA GLY A 537 13.44 1.03 -8.29
C GLY A 537 14.53 0.96 -7.20
N ILE A 538 15.48 1.90 -7.21
CA ILE A 538 16.50 2.04 -6.16
C ILE A 538 15.84 2.32 -4.80
N PHE A 539 14.85 3.22 -4.76
CA PHE A 539 14.12 3.53 -3.54
C PHE A 539 13.40 2.29 -2.99
N VAL A 540 12.64 1.57 -3.81
CA VAL A 540 11.87 0.38 -3.41
C VAL A 540 12.81 -0.75 -2.96
N VAL A 541 13.88 -1.03 -3.71
CA VAL A 541 14.86 -2.05 -3.32
C VAL A 541 15.61 -1.63 -2.05
N GLY A 542 16.00 -0.36 -1.93
CA GLY A 542 16.64 0.16 -0.72
C GLY A 542 15.76 0.03 0.51
N LEU A 543 14.48 0.41 0.38
CA LEU A 543 13.47 0.25 1.41
C LEU A 543 13.28 -1.23 1.78
N SER A 544 13.23 -2.13 0.80
CA SER A 544 13.14 -3.58 1.03
C SER A 544 14.30 -4.10 1.89
N LEU A 545 15.51 -3.68 1.56
CA LEU A 545 16.72 -4.13 2.25
C LEU A 545 16.70 -3.66 3.70
N ILE A 546 16.37 -2.38 3.94
CA ILE A 546 16.31 -1.80 5.28
C ILE A 546 15.21 -2.47 6.10
N LEU A 547 14.01 -2.59 5.55
CA LEU A 547 12.84 -3.11 6.26
C LEU A 547 13.03 -4.58 6.65
N LEU A 548 13.46 -5.43 5.71
CA LEU A 548 13.73 -6.85 6.01
C LEU A 548 14.91 -7.02 6.96
N MET A 549 15.92 -6.15 6.88
CA MET A 549 17.08 -6.23 7.77
C MET A 549 16.69 -5.92 9.22
N VAL A 550 15.78 -4.96 9.44
CA VAL A 550 15.21 -4.66 10.76
C VAL A 550 14.41 -5.86 11.30
N VAL A 551 13.58 -6.49 10.46
CA VAL A 551 12.71 -7.61 10.88
C VAL A 551 13.50 -8.88 11.16
N PHE A 552 14.32 -9.31 10.21
CA PHE A 552 14.97 -10.62 10.28
C PHE A 552 16.30 -10.60 10.99
N ARG A 553 16.85 -9.41 11.25
CA ARG A 553 18.21 -9.21 11.75
C ARG A 553 19.19 -10.10 11.00
N SER A 554 19.17 -10.01 9.67
CA SER A 554 20.05 -10.74 8.77
C SER A 554 20.39 -9.88 7.55
N ILE A 555 21.58 -10.08 6.98
CA ILE A 555 22.01 -9.42 5.73
C ILE A 555 21.61 -10.27 4.50
N TRP A 556 21.70 -11.59 4.61
CA TRP A 556 21.45 -12.48 3.47
C TRP A 556 19.97 -12.63 3.15
N VAL A 557 19.10 -12.63 4.16
CA VAL A 557 17.64 -12.76 3.97
C VAL A 557 17.06 -11.58 3.18
N PRO A 558 17.41 -10.31 3.49
CA PRO A 558 17.03 -9.16 2.66
C PRO A 558 17.56 -9.26 1.24
N ILE A 559 18.86 -9.48 1.05
CA ILE A 559 19.48 -9.49 -0.30
C ILE A 559 18.81 -10.53 -1.20
N LYS A 560 18.61 -11.76 -0.72
CA LYS A 560 17.97 -12.80 -1.53
C LYS A 560 16.48 -12.55 -1.76
N ALA A 561 15.80 -11.86 -0.85
CA ALA A 561 14.41 -11.45 -1.04
C ALA A 561 14.31 -10.36 -2.12
N SER A 562 15.15 -9.31 -2.05
CA SER A 562 15.19 -8.25 -3.07
C SER A 562 15.54 -8.78 -4.45
N LEU A 563 16.49 -9.72 -4.55
CA LEU A 563 16.82 -10.39 -5.83
C LEU A 563 15.64 -11.23 -6.35
N GLY A 564 14.96 -11.96 -5.46
CA GLY A 564 13.76 -12.71 -5.82
C GLY A 564 12.63 -11.80 -6.31
N TYR A 565 12.41 -10.67 -5.63
CA TYR A 565 11.46 -9.65 -6.04
C TYR A 565 11.78 -9.07 -7.43
N LEU A 566 13.05 -8.72 -7.69
CA LEU A 566 13.47 -8.23 -9.01
C LEU A 566 13.24 -9.26 -10.13
N LEU A 567 13.43 -10.56 -9.83
CA LEU A 567 13.09 -11.63 -10.78
C LEU A 567 11.58 -11.69 -11.05
N SER A 568 10.74 -11.53 -10.02
CA SER A 568 9.27 -11.49 -10.19
C SER A 568 8.82 -10.29 -11.00
N VAL A 569 9.39 -9.10 -10.77
CA VAL A 569 9.13 -7.88 -11.56
C VAL A 569 9.57 -8.08 -13.01
N GLY A 570 10.78 -8.60 -13.23
CA GLY A 570 11.27 -8.86 -14.59
C GLY A 570 10.38 -9.86 -15.34
N ALA A 571 9.85 -10.88 -14.66
CA ALA A 571 8.92 -11.82 -15.27
C ALA A 571 7.53 -11.21 -15.50
N ALA A 572 7.05 -10.34 -14.61
CA ALA A 572 5.80 -9.61 -14.81
C ALA A 572 5.88 -8.78 -16.08
N PHE A 573 6.91 -7.94 -16.23
CA PHE A 573 7.09 -7.11 -17.41
C PHE A 573 7.37 -7.91 -18.68
N GLY A 574 8.18 -8.97 -18.59
CA GLY A 574 8.45 -9.83 -19.74
C GLY A 574 7.19 -10.55 -20.24
N VAL A 575 6.30 -10.99 -19.35
CA VAL A 575 5.01 -11.57 -19.77
C VAL A 575 4.06 -10.50 -20.29
N THR A 576 4.03 -9.31 -19.68
CA THR A 576 3.24 -8.19 -20.22
C THR A 576 3.69 -7.86 -21.65
N ALA A 577 5.00 -7.77 -21.91
CA ALA A 577 5.54 -7.60 -23.27
C ALA A 577 5.12 -8.74 -24.21
N MET A 578 5.16 -10.01 -23.74
CA MET A 578 4.68 -11.14 -24.56
C MET A 578 3.21 -11.02 -24.95
N VAL A 579 2.37 -10.51 -24.06
CA VAL A 579 0.93 -10.37 -24.32
C VAL A 579 0.67 -9.17 -25.25
N PHE A 580 1.16 -7.98 -24.90
CA PHE A 580 0.79 -6.74 -25.60
C PHE A 580 1.63 -6.45 -26.85
N GLU A 581 2.91 -6.85 -26.88
CA GLU A 581 3.79 -6.60 -28.04
C GLU A 581 3.75 -7.78 -29.01
N TYR A 582 3.87 -9.01 -28.50
CA TYR A 582 3.91 -10.21 -29.33
C TYR A 582 2.55 -10.85 -29.60
N GLY A 583 1.48 -10.39 -28.95
CA GLY A 583 0.13 -10.92 -29.11
C GLY A 583 -0.08 -12.33 -28.56
N TRP A 584 0.73 -12.77 -27.59
CA TRP A 584 0.61 -14.13 -27.05
C TRP A 584 -0.62 -14.25 -26.14
N MET A 585 -1.48 -15.22 -26.45
CA MET A 585 -2.66 -15.56 -25.65
C MET A 585 -3.70 -14.43 -25.53
N ASN A 586 -3.75 -13.51 -26.48
CA ASN A 586 -4.70 -12.38 -26.50
C ASN A 586 -6.15 -12.79 -26.28
N ASP A 587 -6.62 -13.81 -27.02
CA ASP A 587 -7.99 -14.32 -26.90
C ASP A 587 -8.32 -14.83 -25.49
N LEU A 588 -7.33 -15.37 -24.76
CA LEU A 588 -7.52 -15.86 -23.39
C LEU A 588 -7.62 -14.71 -22.39
N PHE A 589 -6.89 -13.63 -22.64
CA PHE A 589 -6.82 -12.46 -21.77
C PHE A 589 -7.74 -11.32 -22.22
N PHE A 590 -8.59 -11.52 -23.23
CA PHE A 590 -9.49 -10.50 -23.74
C PHE A 590 -8.75 -9.21 -24.14
N VAL A 591 -7.55 -9.38 -24.70
CA VAL A 591 -6.74 -8.28 -25.24
C VAL A 591 -7.11 -8.13 -26.70
N SER A 592 -7.77 -7.02 -27.03
CA SER A 592 -8.28 -6.73 -28.37
C SER A 592 -7.26 -6.03 -29.27
N VAL A 593 -6.30 -5.32 -28.68
CA VAL A 593 -5.30 -4.52 -29.39
C VAL A 593 -3.91 -4.80 -28.83
N ASN A 594 -2.95 -4.94 -29.73
CA ASN A 594 -1.52 -4.99 -29.42
C ASN A 594 -0.91 -3.62 -29.64
N GLY A 595 0.01 -3.23 -28.76
CA GLY A 595 0.70 -1.95 -28.84
C GLY A 595 1.36 -1.56 -27.53
N PRO A 596 1.96 -0.36 -27.49
CA PRO A 596 2.71 0.12 -26.36
C PRO A 596 1.91 0.09 -25.07
N VAL A 597 2.55 -0.34 -24.00
CA VAL A 597 1.93 -0.45 -22.69
C VAL A 597 1.92 0.91 -21.99
N VAL A 598 0.90 1.15 -21.17
CA VAL A 598 0.77 2.40 -20.39
C VAL A 598 2.04 2.73 -19.59
N ALA A 599 2.61 3.91 -19.82
CA ALA A 599 3.94 4.29 -19.33
C ALA A 599 4.13 4.26 -17.80
N PHE A 600 3.07 4.47 -17.01
CA PHE A 600 3.16 4.42 -15.55
C PHE A 600 2.99 3.00 -14.97
N MET A 601 2.63 2.00 -15.77
CA MET A 601 2.46 0.60 -15.32
C MET A 601 3.68 0.09 -14.55
N PRO A 602 4.93 0.26 -15.04
CA PRO A 602 6.07 -0.35 -14.37
C PRO A 602 6.31 0.21 -12.96
N ILE A 603 6.07 1.51 -12.77
CA ILE A 603 6.20 2.16 -11.46
C ILE A 603 5.17 1.57 -10.47
N PHE A 604 3.91 1.48 -10.89
CA PHE A 604 2.85 0.91 -10.04
C PHE A 604 3.06 -0.57 -9.74
N VAL A 605 3.35 -1.38 -10.78
CA VAL A 605 3.58 -2.82 -10.63
C VAL A 605 4.77 -3.08 -9.70
N MET A 606 5.88 -2.33 -9.83
CA MET A 606 6.99 -2.43 -8.88
C MET A 606 6.58 -2.09 -7.45
N GLY A 607 5.97 -0.92 -7.24
CA GLY A 607 5.60 -0.47 -5.89
C GLY A 607 4.63 -1.43 -5.19
N VAL A 608 3.62 -1.90 -5.93
CA VAL A 608 2.60 -2.82 -5.44
C VAL A 608 3.17 -4.22 -5.23
N LEU A 609 3.86 -4.80 -6.21
CA LEU A 609 4.44 -6.14 -6.07
C LEU A 609 5.43 -6.19 -4.92
N PHE A 610 6.18 -5.12 -4.69
CA PHE A 610 7.07 -5.04 -3.54
C PHE A 610 6.27 -5.16 -2.24
N GLY A 611 5.25 -4.32 -2.07
CA GLY A 611 4.39 -4.39 -0.88
C GLY A 611 3.79 -5.78 -0.67
N LEU A 612 3.19 -6.36 -1.71
CA LEU A 612 2.56 -7.69 -1.64
C LEU A 612 3.54 -8.84 -1.40
N ALA A 613 4.73 -8.79 -1.99
CA ALA A 613 5.75 -9.82 -1.83
C ALA A 613 6.31 -9.85 -0.39
N MET A 614 6.39 -8.71 0.27
CA MET A 614 7.04 -8.63 1.58
C MET A 614 6.29 -9.41 2.66
N ASP A 615 4.96 -9.43 2.55
CA ASP A 615 4.06 -9.98 3.56
C ASP A 615 4.29 -11.48 3.74
N TYR A 616 4.35 -12.22 2.64
CA TYR A 616 4.62 -13.65 2.68
C TYR A 616 6.06 -13.98 3.04
N GLU A 617 6.99 -13.05 2.85
CA GLU A 617 8.42 -13.27 3.16
C GLU A 617 8.58 -13.29 4.65
N VAL A 618 8.01 -12.27 5.28
CA VAL A 618 7.84 -12.17 6.71
C VAL A 618 7.18 -13.44 7.22
N PHE A 619 6.00 -13.83 6.75
CA PHE A 619 5.30 -15.01 7.29
C PHE A 619 6.03 -16.36 7.11
N LEU A 620 6.61 -16.61 5.95
CA LEU A 620 7.24 -17.91 5.66
C LEU A 620 8.59 -18.03 6.36
N VAL A 621 9.45 -17.01 6.24
CA VAL A 621 10.81 -17.04 6.77
C VAL A 621 10.83 -16.85 8.28
N SER A 622 9.87 -16.10 8.84
CA SER A 622 9.65 -15.98 10.30
C SER A 622 9.50 -17.36 10.94
N ARG A 623 8.55 -18.19 10.45
CA ARG A 623 8.37 -19.55 10.97
C ARG A 623 9.59 -20.45 10.80
N MET A 624 10.34 -20.27 9.71
CA MET A 624 11.59 -21.00 9.53
C MET A 624 12.65 -20.57 10.55
N ARG A 625 12.71 -19.27 10.87
CA ARG A 625 13.60 -18.71 11.89
C ARG A 625 13.23 -19.20 13.29
N GLU A 626 11.95 -19.18 13.64
CA GLU A 626 11.42 -19.69 14.91
C GLU A 626 11.86 -21.15 15.16
N GLU A 627 11.64 -22.05 14.20
CA GLU A 627 12.06 -23.44 14.35
C GLU A 627 13.59 -23.59 14.33
N TYR A 628 14.32 -22.71 13.63
CA TYR A 628 15.78 -22.73 13.64
C TYR A 628 16.36 -22.31 14.99
N VAL A 629 15.81 -21.28 15.64
CA VAL A 629 16.21 -20.83 16.98
C VAL A 629 16.00 -21.95 18.01
N HIS A 630 14.92 -22.73 17.89
CA HIS A 630 14.65 -23.85 18.79
C HIS A 630 15.44 -25.13 18.49
N SER A 631 15.70 -25.45 17.21
CA SER A 631 16.26 -26.75 16.81
C SER A 631 17.74 -26.71 16.43
N GLY A 632 18.28 -25.56 16.01
CA GLY A 632 19.61 -25.41 15.43
C GLY A 632 19.83 -26.09 14.07
N ASP A 633 18.84 -26.82 13.54
CA ASP A 633 18.93 -27.54 12.26
C ASP A 633 18.22 -26.76 11.14
N ALA A 634 19.00 -26.12 10.26
CA ALA A 634 18.49 -25.30 9.17
C ALA A 634 17.55 -26.06 8.22
N ARG A 635 17.85 -27.33 7.88
CA ARG A 635 17.00 -28.07 6.92
C ARG A 635 15.68 -28.49 7.54
N ARG A 636 15.73 -28.98 8.79
CA ARG A 636 14.53 -29.34 9.54
C ARG A 636 13.65 -28.13 9.81
N ALA A 637 14.26 -26.99 10.11
CA ALA A 637 13.58 -25.71 10.30
C ALA A 637 12.86 -25.25 9.03
N ILE A 638 13.51 -25.33 7.87
CA ILE A 638 12.89 -25.02 6.58
C ILE A 638 11.71 -25.97 6.30
N GLU A 639 11.87 -27.28 6.48
CA GLU A 639 10.79 -28.26 6.24
C GLU A 639 9.56 -28.03 7.13
N LYS A 640 9.77 -27.87 8.43
CA LYS A 640 8.67 -27.65 9.39
C LYS A 640 8.04 -26.26 9.23
N GLY A 641 8.85 -25.22 9.11
CA GLY A 641 8.37 -23.85 8.93
C GLY A 641 7.55 -23.71 7.66
N PHE A 642 8.02 -24.29 6.55
CA PHE A 642 7.29 -24.28 5.29
C PHE A 642 5.94 -25.00 5.38
N THR A 643 5.93 -26.24 5.90
CA THR A 643 4.70 -27.05 5.93
C THR A 643 3.61 -26.44 6.80
N GLY A 644 3.98 -25.62 7.80
CA GLY A 644 3.04 -24.88 8.63
C GLY A 644 2.40 -23.65 7.98
N SER A 645 3.08 -23.02 7.01
CA SER A 645 2.64 -21.75 6.37
C SER A 645 2.19 -21.91 4.92
N ALA A 646 2.66 -22.93 4.21
CA ALA A 646 2.43 -23.10 2.76
C ALA A 646 0.96 -23.11 2.33
N PRO A 647 0.01 -23.78 3.03
CA PRO A 647 -1.39 -23.77 2.61
C PRO A 647 -2.02 -22.37 2.61
N VAL A 648 -1.63 -21.52 3.57
CA VAL A 648 -2.17 -20.15 3.69
C VAL A 648 -1.58 -19.26 2.61
N VAL A 649 -0.26 -19.35 2.38
CA VAL A 649 0.40 -18.58 1.32
C VAL A 649 -0.11 -18.99 -0.07
N THR A 650 -0.32 -20.29 -0.32
CA THR A 650 -0.89 -20.77 -1.60
C THR A 650 -2.29 -20.23 -1.82
N ALA A 651 -3.12 -20.26 -0.76
CA ALA A 651 -4.47 -19.74 -0.78
C ALA A 651 -4.50 -18.24 -1.12
N ALA A 652 -3.73 -17.45 -0.38
CA ALA A 652 -3.61 -16.02 -0.54
C ALA A 652 -3.16 -15.65 -1.97
N ALA A 653 -2.09 -16.29 -2.46
CA ALA A 653 -1.58 -16.08 -3.81
C ALA A 653 -2.62 -16.39 -4.90
N LEU A 654 -3.33 -17.53 -4.79
CA LEU A 654 -4.38 -17.88 -5.76
C LEU A 654 -5.55 -16.90 -5.76
N ILE A 655 -5.90 -16.35 -4.59
CA ILE A 655 -6.95 -15.34 -4.48
C ILE A 655 -6.52 -14.03 -5.12
N MET A 656 -5.30 -13.55 -4.84
CA MET A 656 -4.79 -12.32 -5.45
C MET A 656 -4.68 -12.46 -6.97
N VAL A 657 -4.16 -13.59 -7.47
CA VAL A 657 -4.14 -13.89 -8.90
C VAL A 657 -5.55 -13.87 -9.49
N ALA A 658 -6.55 -14.45 -8.81
CA ALA A 658 -7.93 -14.45 -9.29
C ALA A 658 -8.57 -13.05 -9.29
N VAL A 659 -8.28 -12.23 -8.28
CA VAL A 659 -8.77 -10.84 -8.20
C VAL A 659 -8.15 -10.01 -9.33
N PHE A 660 -6.83 -10.02 -9.48
CA PHE A 660 -6.17 -9.29 -10.57
C PHE A 660 -6.59 -9.81 -11.95
N ALA A 661 -6.73 -11.13 -12.11
CA ALA A 661 -7.24 -11.71 -13.36
C ALA A 661 -8.67 -11.28 -13.70
N GLY A 662 -9.52 -11.02 -12.69
CA GLY A 662 -10.85 -10.45 -12.90
C GLY A 662 -10.81 -9.07 -13.57
N PHE A 663 -9.84 -8.23 -13.18
CA PHE A 663 -9.64 -6.92 -13.79
C PHE A 663 -9.06 -6.97 -15.22
N ILE A 664 -8.44 -8.08 -15.64
CA ILE A 664 -8.01 -8.25 -17.04
C ILE A 664 -9.24 -8.28 -17.97
N THR A 665 -10.36 -8.84 -17.49
CA THR A 665 -11.58 -8.98 -18.29
C THR A 665 -12.42 -7.69 -18.38
N THR A 666 -11.94 -6.57 -17.84
CA THR A 666 -12.61 -5.26 -17.99
C THR A 666 -12.49 -4.71 -19.41
N GLY A 667 -11.47 -5.12 -20.16
CA GLY A 667 -11.22 -4.61 -21.52
C GLY A 667 -10.65 -3.19 -21.56
N TRP A 668 -10.37 -2.58 -20.41
CA TRP A 668 -9.85 -1.22 -20.37
C TRP A 668 -8.33 -1.22 -20.47
N PHE A 669 -7.80 -0.71 -21.58
CA PHE A 669 -6.38 -0.82 -21.93
C PHE A 669 -5.44 -0.18 -20.89
N MET A 670 -5.89 0.87 -20.18
CA MET A 670 -5.11 1.46 -19.08
C MET A 670 -4.91 0.51 -17.89
N LEU A 671 -5.84 -0.41 -17.64
CA LEU A 671 -5.85 -1.28 -16.46
C LEU A 671 -5.32 -2.68 -16.76
N GLN A 672 -5.57 -3.22 -17.95
CA GLN A 672 -5.24 -4.60 -18.32
C GLN A 672 -3.73 -4.93 -18.16
N PRO A 673 -2.76 -4.11 -18.62
CA PRO A 673 -1.35 -4.41 -18.48
C PRO A 673 -0.89 -4.42 -17.01
N ILE A 674 -1.45 -3.52 -16.19
CA ILE A 674 -1.19 -3.49 -14.74
C ILE A 674 -1.75 -4.76 -14.09
N ALA A 675 -2.98 -5.14 -14.42
CA ALA A 675 -3.62 -6.35 -13.89
C ALA A 675 -2.85 -7.63 -14.26
N ILE A 676 -2.39 -7.75 -15.52
CA ILE A 676 -1.54 -8.86 -15.99
C ILE A 676 -0.21 -8.87 -15.24
N GLY A 677 0.48 -7.71 -15.18
CA GLY A 677 1.77 -7.58 -14.49
C GLY A 677 1.67 -7.96 -13.01
N LEU A 678 0.63 -7.52 -12.31
CA LEU A 678 0.38 -7.88 -10.92
C LEU A 678 0.02 -9.37 -10.75
N ALA A 679 -0.86 -9.91 -11.59
CA ALA A 679 -1.26 -11.31 -11.53
C ALA A 679 -0.05 -12.24 -11.75
N VAL A 680 0.74 -11.99 -12.80
CA VAL A 680 1.95 -12.77 -13.12
C VAL A 680 3.02 -12.56 -12.05
N GLY A 681 3.26 -11.31 -11.65
CA GLY A 681 4.26 -10.98 -10.64
C GLY A 681 3.99 -11.69 -9.31
N VAL A 682 2.73 -11.70 -8.85
CA VAL A 682 2.32 -12.44 -7.65
C VAL A 682 2.43 -13.95 -7.85
N LEU A 683 2.05 -14.48 -9.01
CA LEU A 683 2.15 -15.91 -9.31
C LEU A 683 3.61 -16.39 -9.27
N VAL A 684 4.50 -15.66 -9.93
CA VAL A 684 5.95 -15.95 -9.95
C VAL A 684 6.54 -15.79 -8.56
N ASP A 685 6.20 -14.70 -7.86
CA ASP A 685 6.70 -14.46 -6.51
C ASP A 685 6.27 -15.56 -5.53
N ALA A 686 4.99 -15.86 -5.44
CA ALA A 686 4.47 -16.80 -4.46
C ALA A 686 4.94 -18.24 -4.71
N PHE A 687 4.91 -18.72 -5.96
CA PHE A 687 5.19 -20.13 -6.26
C PHE A 687 6.64 -20.40 -6.65
N ILE A 688 7.22 -19.54 -7.50
CA ILE A 688 8.55 -19.77 -8.06
C ILE A 688 9.61 -19.19 -7.12
N VAL A 689 9.46 -17.95 -6.67
CA VAL A 689 10.45 -17.33 -5.78
C VAL A 689 10.29 -17.90 -4.38
N ARG A 690 9.11 -17.77 -3.79
CA ARG A 690 8.92 -17.97 -2.35
C ARG A 690 8.76 -19.43 -1.96
N MET A 691 8.03 -20.21 -2.74
CA MET A 691 7.89 -21.65 -2.45
C MET A 691 9.05 -22.51 -2.95
N THR A 692 9.89 -21.98 -3.85
CA THR A 692 10.93 -22.77 -4.53
C THR A 692 12.33 -22.15 -4.36
N LEU A 693 12.56 -20.90 -4.79
CA LEU A 693 13.88 -20.26 -4.67
C LEU A 693 14.29 -20.03 -3.21
N VAL A 694 13.40 -19.49 -2.36
CA VAL A 694 13.70 -19.13 -0.97
C VAL A 694 14.15 -20.34 -0.14
N PRO A 695 13.43 -21.48 -0.09
CA PRO A 695 13.90 -22.67 0.62
C PRO A 695 15.23 -23.21 0.08
N ALA A 696 15.45 -23.15 -1.23
CA ALA A 696 16.70 -23.62 -1.85
C ALA A 696 17.90 -22.73 -1.43
N VAL A 697 17.74 -21.41 -1.48
CA VAL A 697 18.78 -20.45 -1.07
C VAL A 697 19.09 -20.58 0.42
N LEU A 698 18.07 -20.69 1.27
CA LEU A 698 18.27 -20.89 2.72
C LEU A 698 18.95 -22.23 3.03
N ALA A 699 18.58 -23.30 2.32
CA ALA A 699 19.24 -24.60 2.46
C ALA A 699 20.71 -24.58 2.00
N LEU A 700 21.06 -23.72 1.03
CA LEU A 700 22.43 -23.53 0.57
C LEU A 700 23.26 -22.68 1.55
N LEU A 701 22.69 -21.60 2.09
CA LEU A 701 23.36 -20.70 3.04
C LEU A 701 23.53 -21.33 4.44
N GLY A 702 22.59 -22.19 4.86
CA GLY A 702 22.62 -22.85 6.14
C GLY A 702 22.66 -21.85 7.32
N PRO A 703 23.57 -22.01 8.30
CA PRO A 703 23.66 -21.11 9.45
C PRO A 703 23.97 -19.65 9.09
N ARG A 704 24.67 -19.41 7.96
CA ARG A 704 25.04 -18.06 7.52
C ARG A 704 23.84 -17.21 7.14
N ALA A 705 22.70 -17.83 6.81
CA ALA A 705 21.47 -17.11 6.49
C ALA A 705 20.97 -16.23 7.64
N TRP A 706 21.36 -16.54 8.89
CA TRP A 706 20.82 -15.92 10.10
C TRP A 706 21.86 -15.06 10.85
N THR A 707 23.03 -14.82 10.26
CA THR A 707 24.09 -14.05 10.93
C THR A 707 23.97 -12.55 10.65
N LEU A 708 24.20 -11.73 11.67
CA LEU A 708 24.30 -10.28 11.56
C LEU A 708 25.57 -9.77 12.28
N PRO A 709 26.32 -8.81 11.70
CA PRO A 709 27.47 -8.23 12.37
C PRO A 709 27.10 -7.48 13.65
N ALA A 710 27.86 -7.66 14.73
CA ALA A 710 27.54 -7.10 16.06
C ALA A 710 27.41 -5.56 16.09
N TRP A 711 28.10 -4.85 15.21
CA TRP A 711 27.98 -3.38 15.10
C TRP A 711 26.61 -2.95 14.56
N LEU A 712 26.05 -3.75 13.65
CA LEU A 712 24.76 -3.49 13.02
C LEU A 712 23.62 -3.89 13.96
N ASP A 713 23.80 -4.95 14.74
CA ASP A 713 22.80 -5.41 15.73
C ASP A 713 22.56 -4.37 16.82
N ARG A 714 23.61 -3.61 17.18
CA ARG A 714 23.53 -2.49 18.12
C ARG A 714 22.81 -1.26 17.57
N LEU A 715 22.83 -1.06 16.25
CA LEU A 715 22.21 0.11 15.61
C LEU A 715 20.73 -0.13 15.28
N LEU A 716 20.35 -1.39 15.01
CA LEU A 716 19.00 -1.75 14.60
C LEU A 716 18.02 -1.80 15.78
N PRO A 717 16.82 -1.21 15.66
CA PRO A 717 15.79 -1.30 16.70
C PRO A 717 15.30 -2.75 16.88
N THR A 718 14.77 -3.07 18.07
CA THR A 718 14.09 -4.34 18.35
C THR A 718 12.60 -4.21 18.06
N VAL A 719 12.10 -4.94 17.05
CA VAL A 719 10.67 -4.96 16.71
C VAL A 719 10.13 -6.37 16.94
N ASP A 720 9.19 -6.51 17.88
CA ASP A 720 8.49 -7.77 18.15
C ASP A 720 7.36 -7.95 17.12
N VAL A 721 7.69 -8.59 15.99
CA VAL A 721 6.73 -8.88 14.89
C VAL A 721 5.93 -10.16 15.19
N GLU A 722 6.51 -11.12 15.89
CA GLU A 722 5.98 -12.49 16.05
C GLU A 722 5.20 -12.72 17.36
N GLY A 723 5.27 -11.80 18.31
CA GLY A 723 4.57 -11.89 19.59
C GLY A 723 5.33 -12.70 20.63
N GLU A 724 6.66 -12.65 20.66
CA GLU A 724 7.45 -13.14 21.81
C GLU A 724 6.95 -12.49 23.10
N GLY A 725 6.61 -11.20 23.03
CA GLY A 725 5.97 -10.47 24.11
C GLY A 725 4.59 -11.02 24.51
N LEU A 726 3.82 -11.56 23.57
CA LEU A 726 2.52 -12.17 23.84
C LEU A 726 2.65 -13.45 24.65
N ALA A 727 3.70 -14.25 24.45
CA ALA A 727 3.94 -15.45 25.25
C ALA A 727 4.05 -15.11 26.74
N HIS A 728 4.82 -14.07 27.07
CA HIS A 728 4.93 -13.55 28.44
C HIS A 728 3.61 -12.95 28.96
N VAL A 729 2.82 -12.28 28.11
CA VAL A 729 1.49 -11.78 28.49
C VAL A 729 0.52 -12.92 28.83
N LEU A 730 0.48 -13.96 28.00
CA LEU A 730 -0.39 -15.11 28.20
C LEU A 730 0.05 -15.95 29.41
N GLU A 731 1.36 -16.12 29.58
CA GLU A 731 1.95 -16.73 30.78
C GLU A 731 1.53 -15.94 32.02
N HIS A 732 1.73 -14.62 32.00
CA HIS A 732 1.43 -13.78 33.15
C HIS A 732 -0.05 -13.80 33.51
N ARG A 733 -0.92 -13.82 32.50
CA ARG A 733 -2.35 -13.96 32.71
C ARG A 733 -2.73 -15.32 33.29
N ARG A 734 -2.18 -16.42 32.76
CA ARG A 734 -2.40 -17.77 33.33
C ARG A 734 -1.94 -17.83 34.79
N TRP A 735 -0.79 -17.24 35.08
CA TRP A 735 -0.29 -17.12 36.45
C TRP A 735 -1.24 -16.31 37.32
N THR A 736 -1.76 -15.18 36.83
CA THR A 736 -2.70 -14.32 37.58
C THR A 736 -4.08 -14.96 37.75
N ASP A 737 -4.51 -15.83 36.83
CA ASP A 737 -5.75 -16.59 36.96
C ASP A 737 -5.60 -17.71 38.03
N GLN A 738 -4.37 -18.22 38.23
CA GLN A 738 -4.04 -19.24 39.23
C GLN A 738 -3.65 -18.66 40.60
N ASN A 739 -3.17 -17.42 40.64
CA ASN A 739 -2.68 -16.73 41.83
C ASN A 739 -3.54 -15.49 42.15
N SER A 740 -3.25 -14.78 43.25
CA SER A 740 -3.87 -13.47 43.48
C SER A 740 -3.26 -12.40 42.58
N LYS A 741 -3.99 -11.30 42.35
CA LYS A 741 -3.47 -10.16 41.59
C LYS A 741 -2.17 -9.65 42.23
N ALA A 742 -1.12 -9.50 41.44
CA ALA A 742 0.15 -8.92 41.86
C ALA A 742 0.29 -7.49 41.31
N ALA A 743 0.79 -6.56 42.11
CA ALA A 743 1.23 -5.24 41.67
C ALA A 743 2.62 -5.26 41.04
N LEU A 744 3.52 -6.10 41.55
CA LEU A 744 4.82 -6.39 40.93
C LEU A 744 5.01 -7.90 40.93
N ARG A 745 5.38 -8.49 39.78
CA ARG A 745 5.84 -9.87 39.66
C ARG A 745 7.20 -9.87 38.97
N LEU A 746 8.13 -10.61 39.54
CA LEU A 746 9.46 -10.88 39.03
C LEU A 746 9.60 -12.40 38.92
N ASP A 747 10.12 -12.89 37.80
CA ASP A 747 10.37 -14.31 37.57
C ASP A 747 11.67 -14.48 36.80
N GLY A 748 12.75 -14.81 37.52
CA GLY A 748 14.08 -14.95 36.96
C GLY A 748 14.65 -13.66 36.37
N ALA A 749 14.18 -12.49 36.83
CA ALA A 749 14.49 -11.21 36.21
C ALA A 749 15.95 -10.78 36.45
N VAL A 750 16.68 -10.51 35.38
CA VAL A 750 18.06 -10.01 35.42
C VAL A 750 18.07 -8.57 34.89
N VAL A 751 18.64 -7.65 35.66
CA VAL A 751 18.55 -6.21 35.40
C VAL A 751 19.95 -5.65 35.21
N PRO A 752 20.22 -4.91 34.12
CA PRO A 752 21.53 -4.29 33.94
C PRO A 752 21.73 -3.14 34.93
N THR A 753 22.95 -2.95 35.41
CA THR A 753 23.29 -1.82 36.29
C THR A 753 23.81 -0.63 35.47
N PRO A 754 23.58 0.63 35.89
CA PRO A 754 23.94 1.82 35.11
C PRO A 754 25.44 2.04 34.90
N ASP A 755 26.29 1.47 35.77
CA ASP A 755 27.74 1.75 35.81
C ASP A 755 28.59 0.67 35.09
N ASP A 756 28.02 -0.06 34.11
CA ASP A 756 28.67 -1.22 33.45
C ASP A 756 29.11 -2.34 34.44
N GLY A 757 28.54 -2.36 35.65
CA GLY A 757 28.83 -3.36 36.68
C GLY A 757 28.03 -4.66 36.52
N GLU A 758 28.28 -5.64 37.39
CA GLU A 758 27.55 -6.92 37.38
C GLU A 758 26.02 -6.70 37.45
N PRO A 759 25.23 -7.44 36.65
CA PRO A 759 23.78 -7.30 36.61
C PRO A 759 23.13 -7.73 37.93
N LEU A 760 22.01 -7.11 38.26
CA LEU A 760 21.20 -7.46 39.42
C LEU A 760 20.24 -8.59 39.06
N GLY A 761 20.43 -9.78 39.61
CA GLY A 761 19.51 -10.91 39.44
C GLY A 761 20.19 -12.28 39.60
N PRO A 762 19.44 -13.38 39.38
CA PRO A 762 18.03 -13.42 39.00
C PRO A 762 17.08 -13.07 40.17
N LEU A 763 16.11 -12.18 39.93
CA LEU A 763 15.09 -11.77 40.90
C LEU A 763 13.78 -12.52 40.64
N SER A 764 13.24 -13.15 41.68
CA SER A 764 11.93 -13.82 41.63
C SER A 764 11.09 -13.46 42.85
N GLY A 765 9.80 -13.18 42.64
CA GLY A 765 8.86 -12.86 43.71
C GLY A 765 7.66 -12.09 43.21
N SER A 766 6.64 -11.94 44.06
CA SER A 766 5.45 -11.14 43.74
C SER A 766 5.00 -10.31 44.92
N ILE A 767 4.50 -9.11 44.65
CA ILE A 767 3.99 -8.15 45.63
C ILE A 767 2.52 -7.89 45.32
N THR A 768 1.68 -7.86 46.34
CA THR A 768 0.25 -7.57 46.21
C THR A 768 -0.02 -6.06 46.04
N PRO A 769 -1.12 -5.66 45.39
CA PRO A 769 -1.58 -4.27 45.41
C PRO A 769 -1.84 -3.75 46.83
N GLY A 770 -1.53 -2.49 47.09
CA GLY A 770 -1.69 -1.87 48.41
C GLY A 770 -0.56 -2.17 49.41
N THR A 771 0.57 -2.70 48.94
CA THR A 771 1.76 -2.99 49.76
C THR A 771 2.77 -1.84 49.68
N LEU A 772 3.43 -1.57 50.81
CA LEU A 772 4.59 -0.68 50.95
C LEU A 772 5.87 -1.54 50.98
N LEU A 773 6.65 -1.51 49.90
CA LEU A 773 7.91 -2.24 49.77
C LEU A 773 9.10 -1.33 50.09
N VAL A 774 9.89 -1.70 51.11
CA VAL A 774 11.18 -1.06 51.40
C VAL A 774 12.32 -1.88 50.81
N VAL A 775 13.03 -1.31 49.85
CA VAL A 775 14.15 -1.92 49.13
C VAL A 775 15.46 -1.51 49.81
N ARG A 776 16.07 -2.43 50.55
CA ARG A 776 17.29 -2.24 51.34
C ARG A 776 18.52 -2.67 50.54
N SER A 777 19.46 -1.76 50.33
CA SER A 777 20.76 -2.05 49.71
C SER A 777 21.76 -0.94 50.03
N ALA A 778 22.94 -1.31 50.53
CA ALA A 778 24.08 -0.40 50.68
C ALA A 778 24.71 -0.02 49.32
N ASP A 779 24.48 -0.84 48.30
CA ASP A 779 24.88 -0.56 46.92
C ASP A 779 23.83 0.34 46.23
N ASP A 780 24.23 1.59 45.97
CA ASP A 780 23.42 2.61 45.30
C ASP A 780 23.05 2.21 43.86
N ALA A 781 23.93 1.50 43.14
CA ALA A 781 23.68 1.07 41.76
C ALA A 781 22.70 -0.10 41.69
N ALA A 782 22.79 -1.07 42.61
CA ALA A 782 21.79 -2.16 42.71
C ALA A 782 20.39 -1.61 43.09
N ARG A 783 20.33 -0.70 44.06
CA ARG A 783 19.07 -0.05 44.47
C ARG A 783 18.48 0.78 43.33
N GLY A 784 19.30 1.62 42.70
CA GLY A 784 18.90 2.48 41.59
C GLY A 784 18.38 1.65 40.40
N ALA A 785 19.04 0.54 40.09
CA ALA A 785 18.62 -0.39 39.03
C ALA A 785 17.23 -0.99 39.32
N PHE A 786 17.00 -1.48 40.54
CA PHE A 786 15.69 -2.04 40.93
C PHE A 786 14.57 -1.00 40.93
N LEU A 787 14.81 0.18 41.51
CA LEU A 787 13.81 1.26 41.51
C LEU A 787 13.49 1.70 40.08
N SER A 788 14.51 1.83 39.23
CA SER A 788 14.34 2.18 37.81
C SER A 788 13.60 1.10 37.02
N LEU A 789 13.82 -0.17 37.33
CA LEU A 789 13.06 -1.30 36.76
C LEU A 789 11.57 -1.17 37.10
N VAL A 790 11.23 -1.02 38.38
CA VAL A 790 9.85 -0.86 38.85
C VAL A 790 9.19 0.40 38.26
N ALA A 791 9.98 1.44 38.00
CA ALA A 791 9.52 2.65 37.34
C ALA A 791 9.35 2.52 35.81
N GLY A 792 9.71 1.38 35.22
CA GLY A 792 9.76 1.20 33.77
C GLY A 792 10.78 2.11 33.08
N ARG A 793 11.78 2.62 33.82
CA ARG A 793 12.91 3.40 33.27
C ARG A 793 14.09 2.52 32.86
N LEU A 794 14.10 1.28 33.33
CA LEU A 794 15.08 0.25 33.01
C LEU A 794 14.34 -1.02 32.57
N SER A 795 14.90 -1.75 31.60
CA SER A 795 14.33 -2.99 31.08
C SER A 795 15.15 -4.19 31.56
N PRO A 796 14.50 -5.33 31.89
CA PRO A 796 15.22 -6.54 32.22
C PRO A 796 15.95 -7.09 30.97
N THR A 797 17.13 -7.65 31.17
CA THR A 797 17.89 -8.38 30.14
C THR A 797 17.35 -9.79 29.98
N GLU A 798 16.93 -10.42 31.08
CA GLU A 798 16.31 -11.76 31.11
C GLU A 798 15.17 -11.81 32.12
N GLY A 799 14.29 -12.80 32.00
CA GLY A 799 13.18 -13.06 32.91
C GLY A 799 11.93 -12.20 32.67
N ILE A 800 10.90 -12.43 33.50
CA ILE A 800 9.59 -11.76 33.38
C ILE A 800 9.47 -10.71 34.47
N VAL A 801 9.14 -9.48 34.08
CA VAL A 801 8.81 -8.38 34.99
C VAL A 801 7.43 -7.86 34.63
N ALA A 802 6.46 -8.03 35.53
CA ALA A 802 5.10 -7.54 35.34
C ALA A 802 4.71 -6.56 36.44
N LEU A 803 4.12 -5.44 36.03
CA LEU A 803 3.55 -4.40 36.88
C LEU A 803 2.04 -4.36 36.64
N HIS A 804 1.28 -4.89 37.61
CA HIS A 804 -0.13 -5.22 37.43
C HIS A 804 -0.37 -6.05 36.17
N ASP A 805 -1.17 -5.56 35.22
CA ASP A 805 -1.47 -6.21 33.94
C ASP A 805 -0.46 -5.92 32.81
N ARG A 806 0.66 -5.24 33.10
CA ARG A 806 1.64 -4.76 32.10
C ARG A 806 2.99 -5.43 32.27
N LEU A 807 3.66 -5.74 31.17
CA LEU A 807 4.96 -6.42 31.19
C LEU A 807 6.08 -5.53 30.64
N LEU A 808 7.26 -5.62 31.25
CA LEU A 808 8.48 -5.03 30.73
C LEU A 808 9.28 -6.10 29.97
N PRO A 809 9.90 -5.76 28.83
CA PRO A 809 9.95 -4.42 28.20
C PRO A 809 8.77 -4.06 27.27
N GLN A 810 7.78 -4.94 27.10
CA GLN A 810 6.78 -4.83 26.03
C GLN A 810 5.82 -3.63 26.17
N ASP A 811 5.51 -3.23 27.40
CA ASP A 811 4.55 -2.18 27.77
C ASP A 811 5.23 -1.01 28.54
N THR A 812 6.52 -0.77 28.32
CA THR A 812 7.32 0.25 29.04
C THR A 812 6.62 1.62 29.15
N GLY A 813 6.09 2.16 28.04
CA GLY A 813 5.40 3.45 28.08
C GLY A 813 4.12 3.44 28.93
N ALA A 814 3.40 2.31 28.99
CA ALA A 814 2.21 2.18 29.84
C ALA A 814 2.58 2.00 31.31
N VAL A 815 3.68 1.31 31.60
CA VAL A 815 4.25 1.22 32.94
C VAL A 815 4.66 2.62 33.42
N GLN A 816 5.43 3.36 32.62
CA GLN A 816 5.86 4.72 32.94
C GLN A 816 4.68 5.67 33.20
N GLY A 817 3.58 5.54 32.45
CA GLY A 817 2.36 6.34 32.68
C GLY A 817 1.61 6.00 33.99
N ARG A 818 1.83 4.80 34.54
CA ARG A 818 1.22 4.33 35.80
C ARG A 818 2.13 4.49 37.01
N THR A 819 3.43 4.68 36.79
CA THR A 819 4.40 4.86 37.87
C THR A 819 4.66 6.35 38.14
N HIS A 820 4.59 6.75 39.41
CA HIS A 820 4.97 8.09 39.87
C HIS A 820 6.35 8.04 40.52
N TRP A 821 7.32 8.77 39.97
CA TRP A 821 8.70 8.79 40.48
C TRP A 821 8.93 10.04 41.33
N ILE A 822 9.30 9.84 42.60
CA ILE A 822 9.66 10.90 43.55
C ILE A 822 11.17 10.82 43.78
N GLY A 823 11.89 11.79 43.22
CA GLY A 823 13.35 11.88 43.31
C GLY A 823 13.83 12.40 44.66
N PRO A 824 15.16 12.44 44.88
CA PRO A 824 15.74 12.80 46.17
C PRO A 824 15.51 14.29 46.46
N ARG A 825 15.34 14.65 47.74
CA ARG A 825 15.17 16.05 48.20
C ARG A 825 13.98 16.79 47.57
N THR A 826 12.96 16.05 47.13
CA THR A 826 11.70 16.64 46.66
C THR A 826 10.66 16.62 47.78
N ASP A 827 9.68 17.53 47.73
CA ASP A 827 8.57 17.54 48.68
C ASP A 827 7.68 16.31 48.45
N VAL A 828 7.93 15.25 49.23
CA VAL A 828 7.24 13.97 49.14
C VAL A 828 5.74 14.13 49.39
N THR A 829 5.34 14.98 50.36
CA THR A 829 3.93 15.22 50.70
C THR A 829 3.19 15.87 49.55
N ALA A 830 3.76 16.91 48.93
CA ALA A 830 3.16 17.56 47.77
C ALA A 830 3.02 16.59 46.58
N ARG A 831 4.06 15.79 46.30
CA ARG A 831 4.05 14.81 45.21
C ARG A 831 3.05 13.68 45.41
N LEU A 832 2.89 13.20 46.65
CA LEU A 832 1.88 12.18 46.95
C LEU A 832 0.45 12.71 46.76
N ARG A 833 0.19 14.01 47.02
CA ARG A 833 -1.13 14.63 46.74
C ARG A 833 -1.44 14.71 45.24
N ASP A 834 -0.42 14.84 44.39
CA ASP A 834 -0.59 14.84 42.93
C ASP A 834 -1.02 13.46 42.41
N VAL A 835 -0.94 12.40 43.23
CA VAL A 835 -1.45 11.05 42.90
C VAL A 835 -2.98 11.02 43.06
N THR A 836 -3.69 11.87 42.33
CA THR A 836 -5.16 12.02 42.35
C THR A 836 -5.77 11.78 40.98
N SER A 837 -5.61 10.56 40.44
CA SER A 837 -6.19 10.20 39.13
C SER A 837 -7.34 9.20 39.22
N ARG A 838 -8.11 9.08 38.14
CA ARG A 838 -8.93 7.87 37.89
C ARG A 838 -8.01 6.65 37.88
N ASP A 839 -8.46 5.54 38.47
CA ASP A 839 -7.77 4.22 38.50
C ASP A 839 -6.52 4.12 39.40
N LEU A 840 -6.64 4.50 40.69
CA LEU A 840 -5.56 4.42 41.69
C LEU A 840 -5.06 2.99 41.97
N ALA A 841 -5.92 1.98 41.82
CA ALA A 841 -5.60 0.58 42.16
C ALA A 841 -4.52 -0.08 41.27
N HIS A 842 -4.12 0.59 40.18
CA HIS A 842 -3.11 0.10 39.23
C HIS A 842 -1.87 1.02 39.17
N ARG A 843 -1.67 1.89 40.18
CA ARG A 843 -0.54 2.80 40.25
C ARG A 843 0.55 2.30 41.18
N VAL A 844 1.79 2.61 40.79
CA VAL A 844 2.98 2.37 41.59
C VAL A 844 3.65 3.72 41.90
N VAL A 845 4.00 3.97 43.16
CA VAL A 845 4.77 5.15 43.56
C VAL A 845 6.17 4.68 43.93
N VAL A 846 7.19 5.27 43.33
CA VAL A 846 8.59 4.96 43.61
C VAL A 846 9.22 6.16 44.30
N ILE A 847 9.67 5.97 45.54
CA ILE A 847 10.37 6.97 46.35
C ILE A 847 11.83 6.56 46.46
N GLU A 848 12.74 7.45 46.07
CA GLU A 848 14.15 7.08 45.96
C GLU A 848 14.85 6.85 47.31
N GLN A 849 14.44 7.58 48.36
CA GLN A 849 15.04 7.56 49.70
C GLN A 849 13.97 7.58 50.81
N ILE A 850 14.09 6.65 51.76
CA ILE A 850 13.20 6.56 52.93
C ILE A 850 13.38 7.75 53.87
N GLU A 851 14.57 8.36 53.91
CA GLU A 851 14.87 9.53 54.73
C GLU A 851 14.05 10.75 54.31
N ASP A 852 13.76 10.91 53.02
CA ASP A 852 12.92 12.00 52.50
C ASP A 852 11.47 11.84 52.97
N LEU A 853 10.95 10.60 52.98
CA LEU A 853 9.63 10.30 53.51
C LEU A 853 9.55 10.52 55.03
N ALA A 854 10.57 10.07 55.77
CA ALA A 854 10.65 10.27 57.22
C ALA A 854 10.75 11.76 57.59
N HIS A 855 11.55 12.52 56.84
CA HIS A 855 11.63 13.97 57.00
C HIS A 855 10.27 14.64 56.74
N ALA A 856 9.60 14.28 55.65
CA ALA A 856 8.26 14.79 55.33
C ALA A 856 7.23 14.47 56.42
N ALA A 857 7.23 13.24 56.97
CA ALA A 857 6.35 12.85 58.06
C ALA A 857 6.56 13.73 59.32
N THR A 858 7.81 13.96 59.71
CA THR A 858 8.13 14.82 60.87
C THR A 858 7.76 16.29 60.66
N VAL A 859 7.95 16.83 59.45
CA VAL A 859 7.65 18.24 59.13
C VAL A 859 6.14 18.50 59.05
N THR A 860 5.34 17.49 58.71
CA THR A 860 3.90 17.61 58.46
C THR A 860 3.02 17.04 59.57
N GLU A 861 3.59 16.79 60.77
CA GLU A 861 2.87 16.20 61.90
C GLU A 861 2.09 14.92 61.49
N ASP A 862 2.76 13.99 60.81
CA ASP A 862 2.21 12.70 60.35
C ASP A 862 1.09 12.76 59.29
N HIS A 863 0.73 13.94 58.77
CA HIS A 863 -0.24 14.04 57.67
C HIS A 863 0.22 13.29 56.41
N THR A 864 1.53 13.20 56.18
CA THR A 864 2.10 12.41 55.07
C THR A 864 1.84 10.90 55.23
N ILE A 865 1.82 10.39 56.47
CA ILE A 865 1.54 8.98 56.75
C ILE A 865 0.06 8.68 56.53
N GLN A 866 -0.83 9.58 56.94
CA GLN A 866 -2.27 9.45 56.64
C GLN A 866 -2.55 9.38 55.14
N LEU A 867 -1.91 10.25 54.36
CA LEU A 867 -2.01 10.25 52.89
C LEU A 867 -1.47 8.94 52.29
N LEU A 868 -0.38 8.41 52.85
CA LEU A 868 0.19 7.13 52.44
C LEU A 868 -0.77 5.97 52.72
N ASP A 869 -1.38 5.92 53.91
CA ASP A 869 -2.39 4.92 54.27
C ASP A 869 -3.61 4.98 53.33
N GLU A 870 -4.12 6.18 53.03
CA GLU A 870 -5.24 6.36 52.09
C GLU A 870 -4.91 5.83 50.68
N LEU A 871 -3.67 6.01 50.21
CA LEU A 871 -3.22 5.50 48.92
C LEU A 871 -3.09 3.97 48.94
N LEU A 872 -2.50 3.40 49.99
CA LEU A 872 -2.36 1.95 50.15
C LEU A 872 -3.73 1.26 50.24
N GLU A 873 -4.71 1.84 50.95
CA GLU A 873 -6.09 1.34 51.01
C GLU A 873 -6.79 1.33 49.65
N ARG A 874 -6.49 2.31 48.80
CA ARG A 874 -7.01 2.36 47.42
C ARG A 874 -6.26 1.44 46.45
N GLY A 875 -5.29 0.66 46.94
CA GLY A 875 -4.56 -0.36 46.19
C GLY A 875 -3.29 0.14 45.50
N VAL A 876 -2.82 1.36 45.80
CA VAL A 876 -1.54 1.89 45.29
C VAL A 876 -0.40 1.10 45.92
N THR A 877 0.57 0.65 45.13
CA THR A 877 1.79 0.02 45.65
C THR A 877 2.89 1.06 45.74
N VAL A 878 3.54 1.16 46.90
CA VAL A 878 4.61 2.14 47.14
C VAL A 878 5.92 1.40 47.32
N VAL A 879 6.95 1.78 46.56
CA VAL A 879 8.28 1.17 46.61
C VAL A 879 9.30 2.24 47.01
N ILE A 880 10.03 2.00 48.09
CA ILE A 880 10.93 2.99 48.70
C ILE A 880 12.35 2.44 48.77
N GLY A 881 13.33 3.23 48.36
CA GLY A 881 14.75 2.90 48.54
C GLY A 881 15.28 3.21 49.94
N SER A 882 16.09 2.30 50.50
CA SER A 882 16.87 2.52 51.72
C SER A 882 18.34 2.21 51.47
N ARG A 883 19.23 3.11 51.92
CA ARG A 883 20.70 2.99 51.81
C ARG A 883 21.33 2.03 52.82
N SER A 884 20.51 1.40 53.67
CA SER A 884 20.96 0.52 54.74
C SER A 884 20.59 -0.93 54.46
N GLU A 885 21.46 -1.87 54.81
CA GLU A 885 21.16 -3.31 54.82
C GLU A 885 20.27 -3.71 56.02
N HIS A 886 20.19 -2.84 57.03
CA HIS A 886 19.41 -3.06 58.24
C HIS A 886 18.26 -2.05 58.37
N ALA A 887 17.23 -2.42 59.15
CA ALA A 887 16.10 -1.54 59.41
C ALA A 887 16.55 -0.26 60.13
N LEU A 888 16.33 0.89 59.48
CA LEU A 888 16.59 2.22 60.03
C LEU A 888 15.50 2.60 61.05
N ASP A 889 15.80 3.54 61.94
CA ASP A 889 14.81 4.06 62.89
C ASP A 889 13.60 4.70 62.17
N ALA A 890 13.85 5.31 61.00
CA ALA A 890 12.81 5.79 60.09
C ALA A 890 11.83 4.68 59.63
N GLU A 891 12.35 3.47 59.37
CA GLU A 891 11.53 2.34 58.96
C GLU A 891 10.71 1.77 60.13
N ARG A 892 11.28 1.75 61.34
CA ARG A 892 10.53 1.36 62.55
C ARG A 892 9.42 2.35 62.87
N HIS A 893 9.71 3.64 62.73
CA HIS A 893 8.70 4.69 62.91
C HIS A 893 7.56 4.54 61.89
N LEU A 894 7.88 4.26 60.61
CA LEU A 894 6.86 3.93 59.60
C LEU A 894 6.04 2.70 60.00
N HIS A 895 6.67 1.63 60.47
CA HIS A 895 5.96 0.42 60.90
C HIS A 895 5.02 0.66 62.09
N GLU A 896 5.39 1.54 63.02
CA GLU A 896 4.59 1.91 64.20
C GLU A 896 3.46 2.90 63.86
N SER A 897 3.66 3.76 62.86
CA SER A 897 2.72 4.83 62.50
C SER A 897 1.69 4.46 61.43
N LEU A 898 1.90 3.37 60.67
CA LEU A 898 0.93 2.88 59.69
C LEU A 898 -0.29 2.24 60.37
N GLN A 899 -1.49 2.50 59.84
CA GLN A 899 -2.72 1.89 60.37
C GLN A 899 -2.75 0.36 60.25
N ASP A 900 -2.13 -0.18 59.20
CA ASP A 900 -1.99 -1.62 58.95
C ASP A 900 -0.52 -1.99 58.73
N PRO A 901 0.20 -2.38 59.80
CA PRO A 901 1.63 -2.68 59.74
C PRO A 901 1.96 -3.88 58.84
N THR A 902 0.97 -4.74 58.55
CA THR A 902 1.17 -5.95 57.72
C THR A 902 1.39 -5.63 56.24
N ARG A 903 1.11 -4.39 55.82
CA ARG A 903 1.34 -3.90 54.46
C ARG A 903 2.78 -3.50 54.20
N LEU A 904 3.60 -3.35 55.23
CA LEU A 904 5.02 -3.03 55.08
C LEU A 904 5.83 -4.32 54.87
N THR A 905 6.46 -4.44 53.70
CA THR A 905 7.35 -5.54 53.35
C THR A 905 8.75 -4.99 53.07
N ALA A 906 9.80 -5.67 53.53
CA ALA A 906 11.17 -5.28 53.24
C ALA A 906 11.86 -6.31 52.32
N LEU A 907 12.59 -5.83 51.31
CA LEU A 907 13.39 -6.63 50.40
C LEU A 907 14.85 -6.20 50.52
N ALA A 908 15.73 -7.12 50.93
CA ALA A 908 17.17 -6.88 50.93
C ALA A 908 17.77 -7.32 49.59
N LEU A 909 18.32 -6.39 48.82
CA LEU A 909 19.00 -6.67 47.56
C LEU A 909 20.50 -6.84 47.82
N HIS A 910 21.06 -7.94 47.30
CA HIS A 910 22.50 -8.19 47.30
C HIS A 910 22.90 -8.60 45.89
N ARG A 911 24.05 -8.11 45.40
CA ARG A 911 24.68 -8.72 44.22
C ARG A 911 25.27 -10.06 44.65
N SER A 912 25.04 -11.11 43.87
CA SER A 912 25.66 -12.41 44.13
C SER A 912 27.14 -12.31 43.77
N PRO A 913 28.10 -12.64 44.66
CA PRO A 913 29.48 -12.80 44.24
C PRO A 913 29.55 -14.00 43.28
N ALA A 914 30.12 -13.81 42.09
CA ALA A 914 30.30 -14.88 41.12
C ALA A 914 30.89 -16.15 41.78
N PRO A 915 30.40 -17.37 41.49
CA PRO A 915 31.16 -18.56 41.78
C PRO A 915 32.40 -18.52 40.88
N GLU A 916 33.59 -18.50 41.47
CA GLU A 916 34.82 -18.77 40.74
C GLU A 916 34.68 -20.13 40.02
N GLY A 917 34.54 -20.08 38.68
CA GLY A 917 34.76 -21.22 37.79
C GLY A 917 33.52 -21.97 37.33
N ALA A 918 33.01 -21.59 36.14
CA ALA A 918 32.53 -22.54 35.14
C ALA A 918 32.51 -21.86 33.75
N LEU A 919 33.64 -21.92 33.05
CA LEU A 919 33.65 -22.01 31.60
C LEU A 919 33.08 -23.39 31.23
N VAL A 920 31.91 -23.46 30.60
CA VAL A 920 31.54 -24.28 29.41
C VAL A 920 30.25 -23.72 28.83
#